data_AF-A0A6A2FFA3-F1
#
_entry.id   AF-A0A6A2FFA3-F1
#
_cell.length_a   1.000
_cell.length_b   1.000
_cell.length_c   1.000
_cell.angle_alpha   90.00
_cell.angle_beta   90.00
_cell.angle_gamma   90.00
#
_symmetry.space_group_name_H-M   'P 1'
#
loop_
_entity.id
_entity.type
_entity.pdbx_description
1 polymer ?
#
loop_
_entity_poly.entity_id
_entity_poly.type
_entity_poly.pdbx_seq_one_letter_code
_entity_poly.pdbx_strand_id
1 'polypeptide(L)'
;MANDYRSSVIWAAIEAQLRSKDLEHTLPAIVHDPLWTLSTQWRMGEFKGEDTGFPLMAQAHVQNTRATRYGPKYGDVQPISQDAPMECIIEREQIEIDLSTRLQMGRYWFKLLALHGMKGKYETLFITYFPVDEATTPEQICNTEALQVRLLAGTRAIDGYKLYDYLTSSTPNKTAADLEAYLQSETTNFLSGDITGINTAIGEFITFYNRLYSQPETDESAWDASRMEYEAKLSMPVPVGSGTEQKVVKTHRFSGGRLNWYEFDADPDTNELIEPVGVTIDDNVITEFKAQRVQASVNFSGIAPERWYKVQQGNYNYAAVQPDKTDVFSMIVNDFIFGYSNDWSILPFEVDKGSYSKVKSIVVKDVFGDYVYAGGEYEQSQPGYNELWTIFTLNESGTPNNFEHNLFIPPVSAKLLTSEPIEQVNLLRDDAAAMAWAVEKRISNEIGGSMDGSVAALKLSDYLHLQAMLDPITSTEDPGPEEGMFDFEAYDKAKIHYKLMNQAPEHWIPLIPKHVPGSDTKTEYWRSKVPRILHSKLVDEEELEYIEPRTRIMRYGLDTPLPQRLSFKSNDVPSEGVLVSRSYRRTRWYDGSIWVWMGRNRNAGSGTGLSGLEFDIFLKTNDRTPLKEIDMANLSDAQRRQLLQSLSPSFIYQNLTEAQRTVLLQALPSAEYYEAQSAANLVAGYDSIADNSKKLDVYFGTANHPVFEFTYTTTGNDNETMAGISDEVANTIDFVRIDTDYSHNYATPTFKIINPANAEFDVTLPFTAPAGFKVQVTFTRPDGDNDALVKLLGKYQDDPIEVQASLL
;
A
#
# COMPACT_ATOMS: atom_id res chain seq x y z
N MET A 1 43.23 25.83 -42.00
CA MET A 1 42.93 24.41 -42.24
C MET A 1 43.05 23.72 -40.89
N ALA A 2 41.96 23.23 -40.31
CA ALA A 2 42.05 22.29 -39.21
C ALA A 2 42.33 20.91 -39.81
N ASN A 3 43.31 20.17 -39.28
CA ASN A 3 43.48 18.78 -39.66
C ASN A 3 42.41 17.97 -38.91
N ASP A 4 41.47 17.41 -39.68
CA ASP A 4 40.42 16.50 -39.21
C ASP A 4 41.06 15.16 -38.81
N TYR A 5 41.85 15.15 -37.72
CA TYR A 5 42.42 13.96 -37.12
C TYR A 5 41.30 13.13 -36.48
N ARG A 6 40.57 12.42 -37.34
CA ARG A 6 39.74 11.30 -36.93
C ARG A 6 40.66 10.25 -36.33
N SER A 7 40.65 10.16 -35.00
CA SER A 7 41.34 9.12 -34.25
C SER A 7 40.67 7.77 -34.52
N SER A 8 40.98 7.16 -35.67
CA SER A 8 40.73 5.75 -35.91
C SER A 8 41.68 4.94 -35.04
N VAL A 9 41.35 4.81 -33.75
CA VAL A 9 42.06 3.96 -32.80
C VAL A 9 41.71 2.52 -33.15
N ILE A 10 42.66 1.82 -33.79
CA ILE A 10 42.48 0.44 -34.23
C ILE A 10 43.16 -0.48 -33.21
N TRP A 11 42.35 -1.06 -32.33
CA TRP A 11 42.80 -2.10 -31.41
C TRP A 11 43.08 -3.39 -32.20
N ALA A 12 44.37 -3.73 -32.34
CA ALA A 12 44.83 -4.88 -33.10
C ALA A 12 45.55 -5.89 -32.19
N ALA A 13 44.80 -6.85 -31.65
CA ALA A 13 45.39 -7.98 -30.93
C ALA A 13 46.17 -8.88 -31.90
N ILE A 14 47.41 -9.25 -31.54
CA ILE A 14 48.25 -10.13 -32.36
C ILE A 14 47.91 -11.59 -32.01
N GLU A 15 46.89 -12.14 -32.66
CA GLU A 15 46.47 -13.53 -32.47
C GLU A 15 47.41 -14.54 -33.17
N ALA A 16 47.88 -15.54 -32.42
CA ALA A 16 48.75 -16.59 -32.93
C ALA A 16 47.95 -17.67 -33.69
N GLN A 17 47.72 -17.47 -34.99
CA GLN A 17 47.01 -18.44 -35.82
C GLN A 17 47.84 -19.71 -36.09
N LEU A 18 47.33 -20.85 -35.62
CA LEU A 18 47.87 -22.18 -35.88
C LEU A 18 47.75 -22.55 -37.37
N ARG A 19 48.90 -22.61 -38.07
CA ARG A 19 48.98 -23.05 -39.48
C ARG A 19 48.77 -24.56 -39.69
N SER A 20 48.81 -25.34 -38.62
CA SER A 20 48.54 -26.79 -38.61
C SER A 20 47.69 -27.14 -37.40
N LYS A 21 46.90 -28.22 -37.50
CA LYS A 21 46.23 -28.85 -36.35
C LYS A 21 47.12 -29.86 -35.62
N ASP A 22 48.27 -30.18 -36.19
CA ASP A 22 49.32 -30.93 -35.50
C ASP A 22 49.99 -30.01 -34.47
N LEU A 23 50.01 -30.47 -33.22
CA LEU A 23 50.55 -29.75 -32.06
C LEU A 23 51.86 -30.36 -31.54
N GLU A 24 52.32 -31.50 -32.08
CA GLU A 24 53.49 -32.23 -31.57
C GLU A 24 54.77 -31.39 -31.62
N HIS A 25 54.88 -30.51 -32.63
CA HIS A 25 55.98 -29.56 -32.77
C HIS A 25 55.77 -28.18 -32.09
N THR A 26 54.54 -27.80 -31.72
CA THR A 26 54.24 -26.48 -31.12
C THR A 26 54.10 -26.53 -29.60
N LEU A 27 53.60 -27.64 -29.03
CA LEU A 27 53.52 -27.87 -27.59
C LEU A 27 54.84 -27.66 -26.82
N PRO A 28 56.03 -28.00 -27.36
CA PRO A 28 57.29 -27.79 -26.64
C PRO A 28 57.82 -26.33 -26.68
N ALA A 29 57.09 -25.39 -27.30
CA ALA A 29 57.46 -23.97 -27.40
C ALA A 29 58.91 -23.72 -27.88
N ILE A 30 59.34 -24.46 -28.90
CA ILE A 30 60.74 -24.46 -29.38
C ILE A 30 61.12 -23.07 -29.94
N VAL A 31 62.10 -22.42 -29.30
CA VAL A 31 62.64 -21.13 -29.76
C VAL A 31 63.55 -21.36 -30.97
N HIS A 32 62.96 -21.31 -32.17
CA HIS A 32 63.66 -21.57 -33.43
C HIS A 32 64.71 -20.52 -33.79
N ASP A 33 64.55 -19.27 -33.36
CA ASP A 33 65.55 -18.20 -33.54
C ASP A 33 65.63 -17.29 -32.29
N PRO A 34 66.49 -17.64 -31.31
CA PRO A 34 66.72 -16.80 -30.13
C PRO A 34 67.36 -15.45 -30.48
N LEU A 35 68.07 -15.34 -31.61
CA LEU A 35 68.72 -14.12 -32.07
C LEU A 35 67.69 -13.12 -32.59
N TRP A 36 66.66 -13.59 -33.29
CA TRP A 36 65.48 -12.79 -33.66
C TRP A 36 64.73 -12.28 -32.43
N THR A 37 64.54 -13.13 -31.40
CA THR A 37 63.93 -12.71 -30.13
C THR A 37 64.74 -11.59 -29.48
N LEU A 38 66.03 -11.84 -29.19
CA LEU A 38 66.92 -10.87 -28.52
C LEU A 38 67.08 -9.56 -29.32
N SER A 39 67.19 -9.63 -30.65
CA SER A 39 67.29 -8.43 -31.50
C SER A 39 65.96 -7.66 -31.60
N THR A 40 64.81 -8.35 -31.46
CA THR A 40 63.51 -7.68 -31.32
C THR A 40 63.39 -6.97 -29.98
N GLN A 41 63.79 -7.60 -28.87
CA GLN A 41 63.86 -6.96 -27.54
C GLN A 41 64.76 -5.71 -27.58
N TRP A 42 65.95 -5.81 -28.18
CA TRP A 42 66.86 -4.67 -28.37
C TRP A 42 66.25 -3.55 -29.22
N ARG A 43 65.69 -3.87 -30.39
CA ARG A 43 65.07 -2.89 -31.30
C ARG A 43 63.98 -2.07 -30.63
N MET A 44 63.21 -2.73 -29.76
CA MET A 44 62.06 -2.13 -29.10
C MET A 44 62.41 -1.46 -27.76
N GLY A 45 63.68 -1.57 -27.31
CA GLY A 45 64.22 -0.81 -26.18
C GLY A 45 64.29 -1.55 -24.85
N GLU A 46 63.90 -2.83 -24.75
CA GLU A 46 63.87 -3.58 -23.49
C GLU A 46 65.27 -3.62 -22.81
N PHE A 47 66.33 -3.73 -23.61
CA PHE A 47 67.72 -3.73 -23.11
C PHE A 47 68.27 -2.34 -22.73
N LYS A 48 67.46 -1.27 -22.79
CA LYS A 48 67.85 0.02 -22.19
C LYS A 48 67.83 -0.03 -20.66
N GLY A 49 66.91 -0.82 -20.10
CA GLY A 49 66.63 -0.83 -18.66
C GLY A 49 66.03 0.49 -18.19
N GLU A 50 64.71 0.67 -18.36
CA GLU A 50 63.99 1.79 -17.76
C GLU A 50 63.63 1.44 -16.30
N ASP A 51 63.76 2.43 -15.41
CA ASP A 51 63.59 2.25 -13.96
C ASP A 51 62.10 2.14 -13.60
N THR A 52 61.58 0.93 -13.79
CA THR A 52 60.16 0.56 -13.69
C THR A 52 59.93 -0.22 -12.39
N GLY A 53 60.20 0.45 -11.27
CA GLY A 53 59.97 -0.07 -9.92
C GLY A 53 58.51 -0.50 -9.71
N PHE A 54 58.26 -1.80 -9.81
CA PHE A 54 56.91 -2.35 -9.65
C PHE A 54 56.38 -2.12 -8.21
N PRO A 55 55.12 -1.71 -8.03
CA PRO A 55 54.53 -1.48 -6.71
C PRO A 55 54.46 -2.77 -5.88
N LEU A 56 55.23 -2.86 -4.80
CA LEU A 56 55.27 -4.02 -3.91
C LEU A 56 54.23 -3.91 -2.79
N MET A 57 54.11 -2.74 -2.18
CA MET A 57 53.12 -2.44 -1.14
C MET A 57 52.57 -1.03 -1.33
N ALA A 58 51.31 -0.83 -0.95
CA ALA A 58 50.74 0.51 -0.84
C ALA A 58 50.21 0.74 0.59
N GLN A 59 50.36 1.97 1.05
CA GLN A 59 49.81 2.48 2.30
C GLN A 59 48.86 3.64 1.98
N ALA A 60 47.56 3.44 2.18
CA ALA A 60 46.60 4.54 2.15
C ALA A 60 46.35 5.04 3.58
N HIS A 61 46.49 6.35 3.80
CA HIS A 61 45.98 7.03 4.99
C HIS A 61 44.59 7.55 4.65
N VAL A 62 43.58 6.95 5.29
CA VAL A 62 42.17 7.26 5.05
C VAL A 62 41.60 7.93 6.30
N GLN A 63 40.90 9.04 6.08
CA GLN A 63 40.02 9.66 7.06
C GLN A 63 38.59 9.18 6.78
N ASN A 64 37.86 8.81 7.82
CA ASN A 64 36.47 8.39 7.75
C ASN A 64 35.62 9.23 8.71
N THR A 65 34.41 9.57 8.28
CA THR A 65 33.37 10.21 9.09
C THR A 65 32.01 9.64 8.67
N ARG A 66 30.92 9.99 9.36
CA ARG A 66 29.57 9.47 9.05
C ARG A 66 28.53 10.58 9.20
N ALA A 67 27.33 10.36 8.65
CA ALA A 67 26.23 11.28 8.86
C ALA A 67 25.83 11.34 10.36
N THR A 68 25.73 12.54 10.92
CA THR A 68 25.30 12.80 12.31
C THR A 68 23.96 13.50 12.41
N ARG A 69 23.53 14.23 11.36
CA ARG A 69 22.20 14.85 11.27
C ARG A 69 21.50 14.49 9.96
N TYR A 70 20.18 14.45 10.02
CA TYR A 70 19.25 14.26 8.91
C TYR A 70 18.31 15.47 8.82
N GLY A 71 18.19 16.03 7.62
CA GLY A 71 17.24 17.08 7.28
C GLY A 71 16.20 16.54 6.28
N PRO A 72 14.94 16.33 6.68
CA PRO A 72 13.85 16.05 5.74
C PRO A 72 13.50 17.30 4.90
N LYS A 73 12.70 17.13 3.85
CA LYS A 73 12.15 18.23 3.03
C LYS A 73 11.22 19.15 3.82
N TYR A 74 10.45 18.56 4.73
CA TYR A 74 9.51 19.19 5.64
C TYR A 74 9.72 18.60 7.04
N GLY A 75 9.70 19.44 8.08
CA GLY A 75 10.07 19.07 9.45
C GLY A 75 11.43 19.65 9.87
N ASP A 76 11.76 19.51 11.15
CA ASP A 76 13.01 20.01 11.74
C ASP A 76 14.20 19.08 11.48
N VAL A 77 15.42 19.63 11.58
CA VAL A 77 16.67 18.86 11.48
C VAL A 77 16.86 18.03 12.76
N GLN A 78 17.09 16.72 12.61
CA GLN A 78 17.23 15.78 13.73
C GLN A 78 18.56 15.00 13.71
N PRO A 79 19.05 14.50 14.86
CA PRO A 79 20.15 13.54 14.90
C PRO A 79 19.80 12.25 14.15
N ILE A 80 20.74 11.65 13.41
CA ILE A 80 20.48 10.41 12.67
C ILE A 80 21.05 9.18 13.39
N SER A 81 20.21 8.18 13.66
CA SER A 81 20.67 6.86 14.13
C SER A 81 21.24 6.03 12.98
N GLN A 82 22.31 5.28 13.26
CA GLN A 82 22.95 4.33 12.35
C GLN A 82 22.40 2.89 12.50
N ASP A 83 21.36 2.73 13.33
CA ASP A 83 20.71 1.47 13.69
C ASP A 83 19.49 1.15 12.82
N ALA A 84 19.01 2.13 12.03
CA ALA A 84 17.97 1.97 11.02
C ALA A 84 18.56 2.05 9.59
N PRO A 85 17.90 1.44 8.58
CA PRO A 85 18.24 1.64 7.16
C PRO A 85 18.00 3.09 6.71
N MET A 86 18.90 3.66 5.92
CA MET A 86 18.73 5.02 5.37
C MET A 86 17.45 5.14 4.53
N GLU A 87 17.09 4.11 3.75
CA GLU A 87 15.83 4.09 3.00
C GLU A 87 14.62 4.15 3.94
N CYS A 88 14.69 3.53 5.12
CA CYS A 88 13.62 3.57 6.11
C CYS A 88 13.50 4.95 6.78
N ILE A 89 14.60 5.69 6.96
CA ILE A 89 14.59 7.04 7.54
C ILE A 89 14.04 8.06 6.53
N ILE A 90 14.47 7.97 5.26
CA ILE A 90 14.06 8.90 4.20
C ILE A 90 12.62 8.64 3.74
N GLU A 91 12.21 7.37 3.60
CA GLU A 91 10.95 7.05 2.91
C GLU A 91 9.73 6.97 3.81
N ARG A 92 9.91 6.82 5.14
CA ARG A 92 8.83 6.60 6.10
C ARG A 92 7.82 7.74 6.10
N GLU A 93 6.56 7.37 6.24
CA GLU A 93 5.43 8.28 6.41
C GLU A 93 4.49 7.71 7.48
N GLN A 94 3.66 8.56 8.10
CA GLN A 94 2.61 8.12 9.01
C GLN A 94 1.65 7.18 8.27
N ILE A 95 1.51 5.93 8.71
CA ILE A 95 0.60 4.99 8.06
C ILE A 95 -0.84 5.21 8.53
N GLU A 96 -1.79 4.84 7.68
CA GLU A 96 -3.20 4.77 8.07
C GLU A 96 -3.50 3.30 8.39
N ILE A 97 -4.11 3.05 9.55
CA ILE A 97 -4.34 1.68 10.00
C ILE A 97 -5.63 1.12 9.39
N ASP A 98 -5.44 0.22 8.44
CA ASP A 98 -6.48 -0.53 7.75
C ASP A 98 -7.28 -1.40 8.72
N LEU A 99 -8.53 -1.70 8.37
CA LEU A 99 -9.48 -2.46 9.19
C LEU A 99 -8.93 -3.83 9.60
N SER A 100 -8.18 -4.52 8.73
CA SER A 100 -7.59 -5.81 9.09
C SER A 100 -6.52 -5.66 10.18
N THR A 101 -5.72 -4.60 10.14
CA THR A 101 -4.72 -4.29 11.18
C THR A 101 -5.39 -3.82 12.47
N ARG A 102 -6.45 -3.00 12.42
CA ARG A 102 -7.25 -2.63 13.61
C ARG A 102 -7.81 -3.86 14.33
N LEU A 103 -8.35 -4.81 13.57
CA LEU A 103 -8.87 -6.08 14.09
C LEU A 103 -7.77 -7.01 14.60
N GLN A 104 -6.59 -7.03 13.96
CA GLN A 104 -5.42 -7.76 14.45
C GLN A 104 -4.90 -7.21 15.78
N MET A 105 -4.81 -5.87 15.91
CA MET A 105 -4.50 -5.19 17.17
C MET A 105 -5.52 -5.56 18.25
N GLY A 106 -6.82 -5.52 17.94
CA GLY A 106 -7.88 -5.90 18.89
C GLY A 106 -7.80 -7.35 19.36
N ARG A 107 -7.52 -8.28 18.44
CA ARG A 107 -7.28 -9.69 18.76
C ARG A 107 -5.96 -9.92 19.51
N TYR A 108 -5.00 -9.02 19.42
CA TYR A 108 -3.77 -9.05 20.23
C TYR A 108 -4.02 -8.51 21.64
N TRP A 109 -4.81 -7.44 21.80
CA TRP A 109 -5.25 -6.93 23.10
C TRP A 109 -5.93 -8.02 23.95
N PHE A 110 -6.89 -8.75 23.39
CA PHE A 110 -7.54 -9.85 24.12
C PHE A 110 -6.60 -11.04 24.42
N LYS A 111 -5.52 -11.25 23.66
CA LYS A 111 -4.46 -12.21 24.02
C LYS A 111 -3.63 -11.73 25.22
N LEU A 112 -3.35 -10.43 25.33
CA LEU A 112 -2.67 -9.86 26.49
C LEU A 112 -3.55 -9.94 27.75
N LEU A 113 -4.84 -9.57 27.64
CA LEU A 113 -5.78 -9.78 28.75
C LEU A 113 -5.88 -11.26 29.16
N ALA A 114 -5.87 -12.19 28.20
CA ALA A 114 -5.85 -13.62 28.52
C ALA A 114 -4.55 -14.08 29.19
N LEU A 115 -3.39 -13.53 28.78
CA LEU A 115 -2.07 -13.80 29.39
C LEU A 115 -2.04 -13.35 30.86
N HIS A 116 -2.62 -12.19 31.17
CA HIS A 116 -2.73 -11.63 32.53
C HIS A 116 -3.97 -12.12 33.30
N GLY A 117 -4.57 -13.26 32.92
CA GLY A 117 -5.62 -13.94 33.69
C GLY A 117 -7.03 -13.34 33.59
N MET A 118 -7.29 -12.48 32.59
CA MET A 118 -8.54 -11.75 32.39
C MET A 118 -9.35 -12.19 31.15
N LYS A 119 -9.04 -13.37 30.59
CA LYS A 119 -9.78 -13.95 29.43
C LYS A 119 -11.29 -13.94 29.71
N GLY A 120 -12.08 -13.41 28.79
CA GLY A 120 -13.54 -13.31 28.89
C GLY A 120 -14.09 -12.32 29.90
N LYS A 121 -13.28 -11.73 30.80
CA LYS A 121 -13.79 -10.83 31.87
C LYS A 121 -14.32 -9.49 31.34
N TYR A 122 -13.61 -8.92 30.36
CA TYR A 122 -13.79 -7.52 29.92
C TYR A 122 -14.06 -7.39 28.42
N GLU A 123 -14.21 -8.49 27.69
CA GLU A 123 -14.28 -8.49 26.22
C GLU A 123 -15.49 -7.68 25.70
N THR A 124 -16.68 -7.88 26.26
CA THR A 124 -17.89 -7.09 25.94
C THR A 124 -17.68 -5.59 26.19
N LEU A 125 -17.08 -5.24 27.33
CA LEU A 125 -16.87 -3.85 27.76
C LEU A 125 -15.92 -3.09 26.82
N PHE A 126 -14.84 -3.76 26.40
CA PHE A 126 -13.92 -3.21 25.40
C PHE A 126 -14.56 -3.11 24.01
N ILE A 127 -15.39 -4.07 23.58
CA ILE A 127 -16.14 -4.00 22.31
C ILE A 127 -17.10 -2.81 22.32
N THR A 128 -17.86 -2.60 23.40
CA THR A 128 -18.80 -1.48 23.53
C THR A 128 -18.11 -0.11 23.53
N TYR A 129 -16.93 0.02 24.14
CA TYR A 129 -16.23 1.31 24.25
C TYR A 129 -15.34 1.63 23.05
N PHE A 130 -14.77 0.62 22.38
CA PHE A 130 -13.99 0.79 21.15
C PHE A 130 -14.58 -0.05 20.01
N PRO A 131 -15.82 0.23 19.56
CA PRO A 131 -16.47 -0.52 18.48
C PRO A 131 -15.79 -0.22 17.14
N VAL A 132 -15.86 -1.17 16.22
CA VAL A 132 -15.43 -1.01 14.83
C VAL A 132 -16.39 -0.04 14.12
N ASP A 133 -15.84 0.90 13.34
CA ASP A 133 -16.65 1.87 12.59
C ASP A 133 -17.57 1.20 11.56
N GLU A 134 -18.84 1.58 11.56
CA GLU A 134 -19.77 1.27 10.46
C GLU A 134 -19.37 1.99 9.16
N ALA A 135 -19.91 1.56 8.03
CA ALA A 135 -19.68 2.23 6.75
C ALA A 135 -20.68 3.39 6.58
N THR A 136 -20.17 4.62 6.51
CA THR A 136 -21.00 5.83 6.46
C THR A 136 -20.94 6.58 5.14
N THR A 137 -19.89 6.39 4.33
CA THR A 137 -19.77 7.04 3.01
C THR A 137 -20.13 6.07 1.87
N PRO A 138 -20.64 6.56 0.72
CA PRO A 138 -20.90 5.74 -0.46
C PRO A 138 -19.70 4.89 -0.89
N GLU A 139 -18.48 5.43 -0.78
CA GLU A 139 -17.23 4.75 -1.14
C GLU A 139 -16.96 3.50 -0.29
N GLN A 140 -17.32 3.55 1.00
CA GLN A 140 -17.20 2.44 1.96
C GLN A 140 -18.32 1.41 1.76
N ILE A 141 -19.55 1.87 1.52
CA ILE A 141 -20.72 0.99 1.29
C ILE A 141 -20.54 0.22 -0.03
N CYS A 142 -19.94 0.85 -1.05
CA CYS A 142 -19.58 0.19 -2.32
C CYS A 142 -18.44 -0.83 -2.16
N ASN A 143 -17.60 -0.71 -1.13
CA ASN A 143 -16.51 -1.64 -0.86
C ASN A 143 -17.03 -2.91 -0.18
N THR A 144 -17.63 -3.79 -1.00
CA THR A 144 -18.36 -4.99 -0.57
C THR A 144 -17.56 -5.89 0.39
N GLU A 145 -16.24 -6.02 0.18
CA GLU A 145 -15.37 -6.85 1.03
C GLU A 145 -15.16 -6.21 2.41
N ALA A 146 -14.83 -4.92 2.45
CA ALA A 146 -14.68 -4.20 3.72
C ALA A 146 -16.02 -4.07 4.47
N LEU A 147 -17.13 -3.84 3.76
CA LEU A 147 -18.47 -3.79 4.35
C LEU A 147 -18.84 -5.11 5.03
N GLN A 148 -18.57 -6.26 4.40
CA GLN A 148 -18.77 -7.57 5.03
C GLN A 148 -17.93 -7.75 6.30
N VAL A 149 -16.66 -7.29 6.29
CA VAL A 149 -15.80 -7.33 7.48
C VAL A 149 -16.31 -6.39 8.58
N ARG A 150 -16.76 -5.16 8.25
CA ARG A 150 -17.36 -4.21 9.21
C ARG A 150 -18.62 -4.80 9.86
N LEU A 151 -19.56 -5.32 9.08
CA LEU A 151 -20.81 -5.93 9.56
C LEU A 151 -20.55 -7.15 10.45
N LEU A 152 -19.58 -8.01 10.11
CA LEU A 152 -19.21 -9.16 10.93
C LEU A 152 -18.49 -8.75 12.24
N ALA A 153 -17.77 -7.63 12.23
CA ALA A 153 -16.92 -7.20 13.34
C ALA A 153 -17.60 -6.24 14.32
N GLY A 154 -18.52 -5.37 13.88
CA GLY A 154 -19.07 -4.26 14.67
C GLY A 154 -19.62 -4.65 16.05
N THR A 155 -20.24 -5.83 16.16
CA THR A 155 -20.80 -6.36 17.42
C THR A 155 -19.93 -7.43 18.09
N ARG A 156 -18.77 -7.77 17.51
CA ARG A 156 -17.97 -8.98 17.87
C ARG A 156 -16.49 -8.74 18.08
N ALA A 157 -15.98 -7.57 17.71
CA ALA A 157 -14.55 -7.24 17.77
C ALA A 157 -14.33 -5.79 18.22
N ILE A 158 -13.24 -5.60 18.95
CA ILE A 158 -12.72 -4.29 19.35
C ILE A 158 -11.88 -3.70 18.20
N ASP A 159 -12.04 -2.40 17.93
CA ASP A 159 -11.09 -1.63 17.14
C ASP A 159 -9.83 -1.37 18.00
N GLY A 160 -8.79 -2.18 17.77
CA GLY A 160 -7.54 -2.07 18.50
C GLY A 160 -6.77 -0.78 18.22
N TYR A 161 -7.05 -0.07 17.11
CA TYR A 161 -6.41 1.21 16.84
C TYR A 161 -7.07 2.35 17.62
N LYS A 162 -8.41 2.35 17.76
CA LYS A 162 -9.10 3.28 18.67
C LYS A 162 -8.65 3.12 20.13
N LEU A 163 -8.40 1.88 20.57
CA LEU A 163 -7.79 1.60 21.87
C LEU A 163 -6.38 2.19 21.96
N TYR A 164 -5.54 2.00 20.93
CA TYR A 164 -4.18 2.54 20.89
C TYR A 164 -4.15 4.07 20.91
N ASP A 165 -4.95 4.73 20.07
CA ASP A 165 -5.11 6.18 20.02
C ASP A 165 -5.54 6.74 21.38
N TYR A 166 -6.59 6.16 21.98
CA TYR A 166 -7.05 6.54 23.31
C TYR A 166 -5.94 6.45 24.36
N LEU A 167 -5.17 5.34 24.38
CA LEU A 167 -4.10 5.10 25.35
C LEU A 167 -2.86 5.98 25.16
N THR A 168 -2.67 6.58 23.97
CA THR A 168 -1.48 7.39 23.64
C THR A 168 -1.77 8.87 23.42
N SER A 169 -3.04 9.26 23.27
CA SER A 169 -3.41 10.66 23.05
C SER A 169 -3.07 11.54 24.26
N SER A 170 -2.45 12.69 24.01
CA SER A 170 -2.10 13.68 25.06
C SER A 170 -3.31 14.51 25.51
N THR A 171 -4.53 13.97 25.43
CA THR A 171 -5.78 14.68 25.72
C THR A 171 -6.08 14.59 27.22
N PRO A 172 -6.50 15.69 27.89
CA PRO A 172 -7.04 15.59 29.25
C PRO A 172 -8.19 14.57 29.30
N ASN A 173 -8.17 13.70 30.31
CA ASN A 173 -9.12 12.62 30.55
C ASN A 173 -9.09 11.47 29.50
N LYS A 174 -7.95 11.24 28.84
CA LYS A 174 -7.68 10.05 28.00
C LYS A 174 -6.33 9.40 28.36
N THR A 175 -6.20 8.92 29.59
CA THR A 175 -5.03 8.15 30.05
C THR A 175 -5.41 6.74 30.48
N ALA A 176 -4.42 5.88 30.75
CA ALA A 176 -4.65 4.59 31.39
C ALA A 176 -5.40 4.70 32.73
N ALA A 177 -5.20 5.79 33.48
CA ALA A 177 -5.90 6.05 34.75
C ALA A 177 -7.35 6.51 34.53
N ASP A 178 -7.66 7.18 33.42
CA ASP A 178 -9.03 7.55 33.06
C ASP A 178 -9.82 6.34 32.57
N LEU A 179 -9.17 5.45 31.81
CA LEU A 179 -9.72 4.13 31.48
C LEU A 179 -9.96 3.33 32.77
N GLU A 180 -9.01 3.29 33.70
CA GLU A 180 -9.16 2.62 34.99
C GLU A 180 -10.36 3.17 35.80
N ALA A 181 -10.51 4.50 35.88
CA ALA A 181 -11.63 5.16 36.55
C ALA A 181 -12.98 4.90 35.86
N TYR A 182 -13.01 4.88 34.52
CA TYR A 182 -14.21 4.56 33.75
C TYR A 182 -14.64 3.10 33.95
N LEU A 183 -13.72 2.15 33.84
CA LEU A 183 -13.96 0.72 34.08
C LEU A 183 -14.50 0.45 35.51
N GLN A 184 -13.98 1.17 36.51
CA GLN A 184 -14.48 1.17 37.90
C GLN A 184 -15.90 1.75 38.05
N SER A 185 -16.32 2.65 37.17
CA SER A 185 -17.63 3.34 37.25
C SER A 185 -18.77 2.58 36.56
N GLU A 186 -18.48 1.87 35.47
CA GLU A 186 -19.48 1.22 34.61
C GLU A 186 -19.72 -0.26 34.95
N THR A 187 -18.78 -0.92 35.63
CA THR A 187 -18.94 -2.34 35.99
C THR A 187 -18.91 -2.61 37.49
N THR A 188 -20.04 -3.10 38.00
CA THR A 188 -20.20 -3.67 39.36
C THR A 188 -19.29 -4.88 39.63
N ASN A 189 -18.69 -5.44 38.58
CA ASN A 189 -17.76 -6.56 38.63
C ASN A 189 -16.28 -6.16 38.40
N PHE A 190 -15.93 -4.87 38.41
CA PHE A 190 -14.52 -4.46 38.26
C PHE A 190 -13.69 -4.91 39.46
N LEU A 191 -12.81 -5.89 39.26
CA LEU A 191 -11.92 -6.40 40.29
C LEU A 191 -10.68 -5.51 40.38
N SER A 192 -10.53 -4.77 41.49
CA SER A 192 -9.35 -3.94 41.75
C SER A 192 -8.02 -4.73 41.80
N GLY A 193 -8.07 -6.06 41.93
CA GLY A 193 -6.90 -6.94 41.77
C GLY A 193 -6.41 -7.12 40.33
N ASP A 194 -7.25 -6.85 39.33
CA ASP A 194 -6.91 -7.01 37.91
C ASP A 194 -6.17 -5.78 37.33
N ILE A 195 -6.25 -4.62 38.00
CA ILE A 195 -5.67 -3.33 37.58
C ILE A 195 -4.19 -3.47 37.16
N THR A 196 -3.38 -4.17 37.96
CA THR A 196 -1.95 -4.37 37.68
C THR A 196 -1.71 -5.17 36.40
N GLY A 197 -2.59 -6.14 36.09
CA GLY A 197 -2.57 -6.90 34.84
C GLY A 197 -2.97 -6.04 33.64
N ILE A 198 -3.99 -5.19 33.78
CA ILE A 198 -4.43 -4.25 32.73
C ILE A 198 -3.30 -3.26 32.40
N ASN A 199 -2.71 -2.63 33.41
CA ASN A 199 -1.63 -1.66 33.22
C ASN A 199 -0.35 -2.31 32.65
N THR A 200 -0.09 -3.59 32.94
CA THR A 200 1.00 -4.36 32.30
C THR A 200 0.67 -4.63 30.81
N ALA A 201 -0.55 -5.08 30.52
CA ALA A 201 -1.02 -5.30 29.15
C ALA A 201 -0.97 -4.02 28.29
N ILE A 202 -1.30 -2.86 28.85
CA ILE A 202 -1.21 -1.56 28.15
C ILE A 202 0.23 -1.28 27.71
N GLY A 203 1.21 -1.47 28.60
CA GLY A 203 2.63 -1.30 28.27
C GLY A 203 3.11 -2.26 27.17
N GLU A 204 2.70 -3.53 27.25
CA GLU A 204 3.01 -4.54 26.22
C GLU A 204 2.33 -4.25 24.88
N PHE A 205 1.13 -3.69 24.89
CA PHE A 205 0.35 -3.33 23.70
C PHE A 205 0.95 -2.16 22.92
N ILE A 206 1.29 -1.07 23.62
CA ILE A 206 1.96 0.11 23.04
C ILE A 206 3.35 -0.28 22.52
N THR A 207 4.12 -1.06 23.31
CA THR A 207 5.44 -1.56 22.90
C THR A 207 5.37 -2.48 21.67
N PHE A 208 4.29 -3.24 21.51
CA PHE A 208 4.06 -4.06 20.32
C PHE A 208 3.84 -3.20 19.06
N TYR A 209 2.96 -2.20 19.13
CA TYR A 209 2.62 -1.35 17.98
C TYR A 209 3.81 -0.49 17.53
N ASN A 210 4.50 0.17 18.46
CA ASN A 210 5.66 1.03 18.17
C ASN A 210 6.85 0.26 17.54
N ARG A 211 6.85 -1.08 17.67
CA ARG A 211 7.85 -1.98 17.06
C ARG A 211 7.36 -2.65 15.76
N LEU A 212 6.11 -2.41 15.35
CA LEU A 212 5.52 -3.06 14.17
C LEU A 212 5.82 -2.30 12.87
N TYR A 213 5.77 -0.97 12.91
CA TYR A 213 6.02 -0.09 11.78
C TYR A 213 6.90 1.10 12.18
N SER A 214 7.98 1.32 11.43
CA SER A 214 8.77 2.54 11.51
C SER A 214 8.02 3.68 10.84
N GLN A 215 7.68 4.68 11.64
CA GLN A 215 7.00 5.92 11.25
C GLN A 215 7.85 7.11 11.70
N PRO A 216 7.63 8.32 11.16
CA PRO A 216 8.20 9.53 11.72
C PRO A 216 7.61 9.84 13.10
N GLU A 217 8.38 10.51 13.98
CA GLU A 217 7.91 10.91 15.32
C GLU A 217 7.18 12.26 15.32
N THR A 218 7.28 13.00 14.23
CA THR A 218 6.69 14.33 14.00
C THR A 218 5.98 14.37 12.63
N ASP A 219 5.49 15.53 12.21
CA ASP A 219 4.97 15.79 10.86
C ASP A 219 6.07 15.86 9.77
N GLU A 220 7.23 15.22 10.00
CA GLU A 220 8.32 15.22 9.02
C GLU A 220 8.00 14.40 7.75
N SER A 221 8.58 14.85 6.63
CA SER A 221 8.49 14.15 5.35
C SER A 221 9.63 14.60 4.43
N ALA A 222 10.34 13.65 3.82
CA ALA A 222 11.25 13.94 2.70
C ALA A 222 10.55 13.97 1.33
N TRP A 223 9.27 13.61 1.22
CA TRP A 223 8.57 13.51 -0.05
C TRP A 223 8.07 14.86 -0.58
N ASP A 224 8.67 15.39 -1.64
CA ASP A 224 8.11 16.51 -2.42
C ASP A 224 7.02 15.96 -3.36
N ALA A 225 5.76 16.10 -2.94
CA ALA A 225 4.60 15.71 -3.72
C ALA A 225 4.52 16.42 -5.09
N SER A 226 5.16 17.58 -5.24
CA SER A 226 5.16 18.37 -6.48
C SER A 226 6.11 17.86 -7.55
N ARG A 227 7.14 17.10 -7.14
CA ARG A 227 8.09 16.38 -8.03
C ARG A 227 7.82 14.89 -8.12
N MET A 228 7.16 14.34 -7.10
CA MET A 228 7.02 12.91 -6.84
C MET A 228 8.39 12.25 -6.54
N GLU A 229 9.25 12.96 -5.80
CA GLU A 229 10.62 12.57 -5.49
C GLU A 229 10.92 12.85 -4.00
N TYR A 230 11.87 12.13 -3.41
CA TYR A 230 12.36 12.34 -2.06
C TYR A 230 13.55 13.32 -2.05
N GLU A 231 13.35 14.49 -1.44
CA GLU A 231 14.40 15.48 -1.14
C GLU A 231 14.81 15.35 0.36
N ALA A 232 16.03 14.89 0.61
CA ALA A 232 16.60 14.66 1.94
C ALA A 232 18.05 15.14 2.01
N LYS A 233 18.51 15.57 3.18
CA LYS A 233 19.87 16.09 3.41
C LYS A 233 20.55 15.38 4.58
N LEU A 234 21.85 15.19 4.49
CA LEU A 234 22.70 14.54 5.49
C LEU A 234 23.91 15.43 5.80
N SER A 235 24.20 15.63 7.09
CA SER A 235 25.38 16.36 7.54
C SER A 235 26.47 15.39 8.01
N MET A 236 27.67 15.52 7.47
CA MET A 236 28.88 14.83 7.95
C MET A 236 29.89 15.82 8.53
N PRO A 237 30.44 15.57 9.74
CA PRO A 237 31.46 16.41 10.34
C PRO A 237 32.82 16.15 9.68
N VAL A 238 33.52 17.21 9.27
CA VAL A 238 34.83 17.16 8.60
C VAL A 238 35.79 18.15 9.26
N PRO A 239 37.05 17.76 9.55
CA PRO A 239 37.96 18.66 10.27
C PRO A 239 38.62 19.65 9.31
N VAL A 240 38.65 20.92 9.72
CA VAL A 240 39.23 22.03 8.97
C VAL A 240 40.19 22.79 9.89
N GLY A 241 41.48 22.73 9.57
CA GLY A 241 42.54 23.34 10.37
C GLY A 241 42.64 22.72 11.77
N SER A 242 42.17 23.46 12.78
CA SER A 242 42.14 23.04 14.19
C SER A 242 40.71 22.97 14.77
N GLY A 243 39.70 22.90 13.90
CA GLY A 243 38.29 22.76 14.27
C GLY A 243 37.56 21.81 13.32
N THR A 244 36.24 21.79 13.42
CA THR A 244 35.37 20.91 12.65
C THR A 244 34.26 21.74 11.98
N GLU A 245 34.09 21.55 10.69
CA GLU A 245 32.97 22.07 9.88
C GLU A 245 32.04 20.89 9.50
N GLN A 246 30.94 21.15 8.82
CA GLN A 246 30.13 20.09 8.20
C GLN A 246 30.25 20.14 6.67
N LYS A 247 30.22 18.98 6.03
CA LYS A 247 29.82 18.87 4.62
C LYS A 247 28.39 18.35 4.58
N VAL A 248 27.55 18.95 3.74
CA VAL A 248 26.19 18.48 3.48
C VAL A 248 26.18 17.71 2.16
N VAL A 249 25.49 16.56 2.13
CA VAL A 249 25.05 15.92 0.88
C VAL A 249 23.53 15.91 0.85
N LYS A 250 22.93 16.01 -0.34
CA LYS A 250 21.47 15.99 -0.54
C LYS A 250 21.08 15.02 -1.63
N THR A 251 19.87 14.47 -1.56
CA THR A 251 19.39 13.55 -2.60
C THR A 251 19.17 14.27 -3.94
N HIS A 252 19.63 13.64 -5.02
CA HIS A 252 19.37 14.04 -6.39
C HIS A 252 18.20 13.23 -6.94
N ARG A 253 16.98 13.77 -6.89
CA ARG A 253 15.76 13.18 -7.49
C ARG A 253 15.43 11.74 -7.05
N PHE A 254 15.77 11.36 -5.81
CA PHE A 254 15.58 9.98 -5.34
C PHE A 254 14.10 9.56 -5.48
N SER A 255 13.83 8.64 -6.39
CA SER A 255 12.46 8.24 -6.77
C SER A 255 11.76 7.35 -5.72
N GLY A 256 12.50 6.92 -4.70
CA GLY A 256 12.10 5.93 -3.72
C GLY A 256 12.36 4.51 -4.21
N GLY A 257 13.04 3.69 -3.41
CA GLY A 257 13.43 2.33 -3.81
C GLY A 257 14.63 1.84 -3.01
N ARG A 258 15.63 1.33 -3.73
CA ARG A 258 16.96 1.07 -3.18
C ARG A 258 17.82 2.31 -3.38
N LEU A 259 18.21 2.95 -2.28
CA LEU A 259 19.11 4.11 -2.30
C LEU A 259 20.55 3.70 -2.70
N ASN A 260 21.33 4.64 -3.25
CA ASN A 260 22.73 4.42 -3.63
C ASN A 260 23.54 5.73 -3.56
N TRP A 261 24.87 5.67 -3.71
CA TRP A 261 25.74 6.86 -3.62
C TRP A 261 25.42 7.92 -4.70
N TYR A 262 25.08 7.50 -5.92
CA TYR A 262 24.76 8.39 -7.04
C TYR A 262 23.37 9.05 -6.92
N GLU A 263 22.56 8.63 -5.96
CA GLU A 263 21.30 9.31 -5.60
C GLU A 263 21.56 10.58 -4.78
N PHE A 264 22.83 11.02 -4.64
CA PHE A 264 23.24 12.21 -3.88
C PHE A 264 24.18 13.12 -4.67
N ASP A 265 24.01 14.43 -4.49
CA ASP A 265 25.00 15.46 -4.80
C ASP A 265 25.57 16.04 -3.49
N ALA A 266 26.80 16.54 -3.53
CA ALA A 266 27.34 17.41 -2.50
C ALA A 266 26.66 18.80 -2.56
N ASP A 267 26.24 19.33 -1.41
CA ASP A 267 25.72 20.70 -1.34
C ASP A 267 26.89 21.69 -1.15
N PRO A 268 26.99 22.77 -1.95
CA PRO A 268 27.93 23.84 -1.69
C PRO A 268 27.57 24.69 -0.45
N ASP A 269 26.33 24.63 0.06
CA ASP A 269 25.98 25.26 1.35
C ASP A 269 26.34 24.33 2.51
N THR A 270 27.40 24.69 3.23
CA THR A 270 27.89 23.96 4.40
C THR A 270 27.26 24.40 5.73
N ASN A 271 26.22 25.25 5.75
CA ASN A 271 25.61 25.74 6.99
C ASN A 271 24.17 25.24 7.21
N GLU A 272 23.46 24.82 6.17
CA GLU A 272 22.00 24.58 6.20
C GLU A 272 21.50 23.62 7.31
N LEU A 273 22.29 22.62 7.71
CA LEU A 273 21.92 21.65 8.78
C LEU A 273 22.46 21.99 10.18
N ILE A 274 23.00 23.21 10.39
CA ILE A 274 23.47 23.68 11.71
C ILE A 274 22.37 24.36 12.55
N GLU A 275 21.32 24.87 11.92
CA GLU A 275 20.23 25.57 12.63
C GLU A 275 19.42 24.65 13.58
N PRO A 276 18.93 25.18 14.72
CA PRO A 276 19.10 26.54 15.22
C PRO A 276 20.50 26.82 15.79
N VAL A 277 21.01 28.03 15.59
CA VAL A 277 22.30 28.52 16.12
C VAL A 277 22.58 28.07 17.56
N GLY A 278 23.60 27.21 17.73
CA GLY A 278 24.13 26.80 19.04
C GLY A 278 24.35 25.29 19.20
N VAL A 279 23.80 24.45 18.31
CA VAL A 279 24.00 22.99 18.37
C VAL A 279 25.40 22.63 17.87
N THR A 280 26.26 22.12 18.75
CA THR A 280 27.62 21.66 18.39
C THR A 280 27.61 20.56 17.34
N ILE A 281 28.67 20.52 16.55
CA ILE A 281 28.97 19.42 15.63
C ILE A 281 29.60 18.29 16.48
N ASP A 282 29.08 17.06 16.34
CA ASP A 282 29.70 15.89 16.97
C ASP A 282 30.89 15.41 16.14
N ASP A 283 32.11 15.65 16.61
CA ASP A 283 33.35 15.25 15.96
C ASP A 283 33.84 13.86 16.38
N ASN A 284 33.20 13.21 17.36
CA ASN A 284 33.61 11.89 17.87
C ASN A 284 33.46 10.75 16.84
N VAL A 285 32.70 10.98 15.76
CA VAL A 285 32.58 10.04 14.63
C VAL A 285 33.72 10.16 13.62
N ILE A 286 34.56 11.20 13.70
CA ILE A 286 35.72 11.38 12.83
C ILE A 286 36.84 10.43 13.29
N THR A 287 37.27 9.56 12.38
CA THR A 287 38.31 8.56 12.62
C THR A 287 39.35 8.59 11.50
N GLU A 288 40.56 8.12 11.78
CA GLU A 288 41.60 7.95 10.77
C GLU A 288 42.27 6.58 10.92
N PHE A 289 42.58 5.94 9.80
CA PHE A 289 43.29 4.67 9.77
C PHE A 289 44.31 4.61 8.63
N LYS A 290 45.24 3.65 8.72
CA LYS A 290 46.26 3.42 7.70
C LYS A 290 46.15 2.00 7.18
N ALA A 291 45.69 1.85 5.94
CA ALA A 291 45.56 0.58 5.26
C ALA A 291 46.84 0.26 4.49
N GLN A 292 47.69 -0.59 5.06
CA GLN A 292 48.81 -1.20 4.34
C GLN A 292 48.36 -2.52 3.71
N ARG A 293 48.66 -2.71 2.42
CA ARG A 293 48.47 -3.97 1.69
C ARG A 293 49.65 -4.22 0.74
N VAL A 294 49.80 -5.49 0.32
CA VAL A 294 50.53 -5.83 -0.92
C VAL A 294 49.65 -5.39 -2.10
N GLN A 295 50.24 -4.81 -3.14
CA GLN A 295 49.51 -4.43 -4.35
C GLN A 295 49.08 -5.68 -5.15
N ALA A 296 48.02 -5.57 -5.94
CA ALA A 296 47.77 -6.46 -7.06
C ALA A 296 47.46 -5.66 -8.32
N SER A 297 48.06 -6.01 -9.46
CA SER A 297 47.64 -5.51 -10.78
C SER A 297 46.19 -5.87 -11.05
N VAL A 298 45.46 -5.03 -11.79
CA VAL A 298 44.17 -5.40 -12.37
C VAL A 298 44.38 -6.62 -13.28
N ASN A 299 43.60 -7.69 -13.07
CA ASN A 299 43.74 -8.93 -13.82
C ASN A 299 42.39 -9.68 -13.87
N PHE A 300 41.98 -10.09 -15.07
CA PHE A 300 40.75 -10.85 -15.34
C PHE A 300 40.91 -11.72 -16.59
N SER A 301 40.05 -12.74 -16.74
CA SER A 301 40.09 -13.67 -17.88
C SER A 301 40.02 -12.95 -19.22
N GLY A 302 41.09 -13.00 -20.01
CA GLY A 302 41.17 -12.34 -21.31
C GLY A 302 41.83 -10.95 -21.33
N ILE A 303 42.31 -10.44 -20.20
CA ILE A 303 43.18 -9.23 -20.18
C ILE A 303 44.46 -9.45 -21.02
N ALA A 304 44.99 -8.39 -21.62
CA ALA A 304 46.31 -8.44 -22.25
C ALA A 304 47.40 -8.63 -21.17
N PRO A 305 48.42 -9.49 -21.37
CA PRO A 305 49.45 -9.71 -20.37
C PRO A 305 50.57 -8.64 -20.41
N GLU A 306 50.96 -8.13 -19.25
CA GLU A 306 52.08 -7.20 -18.98
C GLU A 306 53.41 -7.53 -19.70
N ARG A 307 53.65 -8.81 -20.06
CA ARG A 307 54.89 -9.29 -20.67
C ARG A 307 54.64 -9.81 -22.08
N TRP A 308 55.40 -9.32 -23.05
CA TRP A 308 55.20 -9.57 -24.48
C TRP A 308 55.29 -11.04 -24.92
N TYR A 309 56.03 -11.87 -24.18
CA TYR A 309 56.18 -13.30 -24.45
C TYR A 309 55.34 -14.20 -23.53
N LYS A 310 54.43 -13.61 -22.72
CA LYS A 310 53.42 -14.35 -21.95
C LYS A 310 52.18 -14.52 -22.83
N VAL A 311 51.73 -15.75 -23.02
CA VAL A 311 50.47 -16.03 -23.75
C VAL A 311 49.29 -15.63 -22.87
N GLN A 312 48.31 -14.94 -23.46
CA GLN A 312 47.02 -14.60 -22.85
C GLN A 312 46.30 -15.86 -22.35
N GLN A 313 45.72 -15.81 -21.15
CA GLN A 313 44.93 -16.90 -20.58
C GLN A 313 43.50 -16.45 -20.27
N GLY A 314 42.53 -17.23 -20.71
CA GLY A 314 41.11 -16.94 -20.57
C GLY A 314 40.30 -17.47 -21.75
N ASN A 315 38.99 -17.62 -21.55
CA ASN A 315 38.06 -18.10 -22.58
C ASN A 315 37.29 -16.94 -23.26
N TYR A 316 37.64 -15.69 -22.96
CA TYR A 316 37.01 -14.49 -23.49
C TYR A 316 37.97 -13.74 -24.41
N ASN A 317 37.51 -13.44 -25.64
CA ASN A 317 38.24 -12.62 -26.60
C ASN A 317 37.58 -11.23 -26.68
N TYR A 318 38.14 -10.25 -25.97
CA TYR A 318 37.65 -8.86 -26.02
C TYR A 318 37.90 -8.19 -27.38
N ALA A 319 38.86 -8.67 -28.19
CA ALA A 319 39.10 -8.10 -29.53
C ALA A 319 38.01 -8.48 -30.54
N ALA A 320 37.14 -9.45 -30.20
CA ALA A 320 35.93 -9.76 -30.95
C ALA A 320 34.73 -8.86 -30.57
N VAL A 321 34.85 -8.02 -29.54
CA VAL A 321 33.80 -7.05 -29.17
C VAL A 321 33.83 -5.90 -30.17
N GLN A 322 32.83 -5.85 -31.06
CA GLN A 322 32.64 -4.78 -32.03
C GLN A 322 31.57 -3.79 -31.51
N PRO A 323 31.96 -2.70 -30.84
CA PRO A 323 31.01 -1.66 -30.44
C PRO A 323 30.41 -0.97 -31.66
N ASP A 324 29.12 -0.63 -31.61
CA ASP A 324 28.54 0.31 -32.56
C ASP A 324 28.99 1.75 -32.21
N LYS A 325 28.82 2.69 -33.15
CA LYS A 325 29.29 4.09 -33.06
C LYS A 325 28.67 4.90 -31.92
N THR A 326 27.62 4.37 -31.29
CA THR A 326 26.93 4.93 -30.13
C THR A 326 27.29 4.23 -28.81
N ASP A 327 27.99 3.10 -28.85
CA ASP A 327 28.37 2.33 -27.66
C ASP A 327 29.70 2.83 -27.07
N VAL A 328 29.63 4.05 -26.51
CA VAL A 328 30.75 4.72 -25.86
C VAL A 328 31.28 3.90 -24.67
N PHE A 329 30.42 3.13 -23.97
CA PHE A 329 30.84 2.30 -22.84
C PHE A 329 31.72 1.13 -23.28
N SER A 330 31.31 0.35 -24.27
CA SER A 330 32.16 -0.73 -24.80
C SER A 330 33.43 -0.19 -25.47
N MET A 331 33.39 1.01 -26.06
CA MET A 331 34.61 1.69 -26.54
C MET A 331 35.59 2.01 -25.40
N ILE A 332 35.13 2.65 -24.32
CA ILE A 332 35.96 2.97 -23.14
C ILE A 332 36.48 1.70 -22.46
N VAL A 333 35.67 0.66 -22.33
CA VAL A 333 36.07 -0.62 -21.74
C VAL A 333 37.14 -1.32 -22.59
N ASN A 334 37.00 -1.33 -23.92
CA ASN A 334 38.04 -1.89 -24.80
C ASN A 334 39.32 -1.06 -24.78
N ASP A 335 39.23 0.28 -24.77
CA ASP A 335 40.37 1.20 -24.64
C ASP A 335 41.14 0.94 -23.33
N PHE A 336 40.42 0.85 -22.20
CA PHE A 336 40.99 0.42 -20.94
C PHE A 336 41.68 -0.96 -21.01
N ILE A 337 41.00 -1.98 -21.54
CA ILE A 337 41.53 -3.35 -21.62
C ILE A 337 42.83 -3.42 -22.42
N PHE A 338 42.90 -2.75 -23.58
CA PHE A 338 44.02 -2.88 -24.52
C PHE A 338 45.11 -1.80 -24.36
N GLY A 339 44.74 -0.59 -23.96
CA GLY A 339 45.65 0.54 -23.83
C GLY A 339 46.27 0.68 -22.44
N TYR A 340 45.47 0.52 -21.38
CA TYR A 340 45.82 1.03 -20.04
C TYR A 340 45.85 -0.02 -18.92
N SER A 341 45.22 -1.18 -19.08
CA SER A 341 44.93 -2.11 -17.97
C SER A 341 46.15 -2.65 -17.21
N ASN A 342 47.34 -2.66 -17.83
CA ASN A 342 48.60 -3.05 -17.18
C ASN A 342 49.12 -2.03 -16.16
N ASP A 343 48.75 -0.75 -16.30
CA ASP A 343 49.21 0.34 -15.42
C ASP A 343 48.36 0.46 -14.14
N TRP A 344 47.33 -0.39 -14.00
CA TRP A 344 46.31 -0.26 -12.95
C TRP A 344 46.52 -1.20 -11.76
N SER A 345 46.43 -0.61 -10.57
CA SER A 345 46.68 -1.26 -9.28
C SER A 345 45.43 -1.25 -8.40
N ILE A 346 45.11 -2.37 -7.76
CA ILE A 346 44.01 -2.46 -6.78
C ILE A 346 44.59 -2.43 -5.36
N LEU A 347 44.07 -1.52 -4.53
CA LEU A 347 44.36 -1.41 -3.10
C LEU A 347 43.07 -1.61 -2.28
N PRO A 348 42.78 -2.84 -1.78
CA PRO A 348 41.57 -3.11 -1.03
C PRO A 348 41.71 -2.66 0.44
N PHE A 349 40.88 -1.69 0.84
CA PHE A 349 40.69 -1.29 2.23
C PHE A 349 39.20 -1.37 2.61
N GLU A 350 38.95 -1.53 3.91
CA GLU A 350 37.60 -1.62 4.47
C GLU A 350 37.19 -0.26 5.03
N VAL A 351 35.91 0.09 4.87
CA VAL A 351 35.26 1.28 5.45
C VAL A 351 33.93 0.88 6.05
N ASP A 352 33.46 1.66 7.02
CA ASP A 352 32.18 1.40 7.70
C ASP A 352 30.96 1.63 6.79
N LYS A 353 29.84 0.95 7.09
CA LYS A 353 28.53 1.36 6.57
C LYS A 353 28.22 2.82 6.98
N GLY A 354 27.72 3.62 6.04
CA GLY A 354 27.48 5.05 6.28
C GLY A 354 28.73 5.93 6.23
N SER A 355 29.86 5.39 5.76
CA SER A 355 31.12 6.15 5.61
C SER A 355 31.01 7.28 4.60
N TYR A 356 31.57 8.42 4.98
CA TYR A 356 32.04 9.47 4.09
C TYR A 356 33.56 9.54 4.29
N SER A 357 34.34 9.10 3.31
CA SER A 357 35.77 8.80 3.47
C SER A 357 36.66 9.60 2.52
N LYS A 358 37.70 10.25 3.08
CA LYS A 358 38.74 10.97 2.35
C LYS A 358 40.04 10.18 2.31
N VAL A 359 40.59 9.95 1.13
CA VAL A 359 41.96 9.43 0.98
C VAL A 359 42.94 10.59 1.10
N LYS A 360 43.60 10.73 2.26
CA LYS A 360 44.54 11.84 2.52
C LYS A 360 45.86 11.66 1.80
N SER A 361 46.39 10.44 1.77
CA SER A 361 47.61 10.12 1.03
C SER A 361 47.69 8.65 0.68
N ILE A 362 48.26 8.34 -0.49
CA ILE A 362 48.68 7.01 -0.91
C ILE A 362 50.20 7.03 -1.09
N VAL A 363 50.92 6.23 -0.30
CA VAL A 363 52.36 6.01 -0.47
C VAL A 363 52.58 4.59 -0.96
N VAL A 364 53.19 4.47 -2.13
CA VAL A 364 53.61 3.18 -2.70
C VAL A 364 55.06 2.94 -2.34
N LYS A 365 55.36 1.71 -1.91
CA LYS A 365 56.72 1.19 -1.83
C LYS A 365 56.93 0.22 -2.99
N ASP A 366 58.02 0.38 -3.73
CA ASP A 366 58.37 -0.47 -4.86
C ASP A 366 59.17 -1.74 -4.46
N VAL A 367 59.60 -2.50 -5.47
CA VAL A 367 60.46 -3.68 -5.33
C VAL A 367 61.95 -3.37 -5.07
N PHE A 368 62.43 -2.15 -5.34
CA PHE A 368 63.82 -1.76 -5.07
C PHE A 368 64.02 -1.27 -3.63
N GLY A 369 62.98 -0.74 -3.00
CA GLY A 369 62.94 -0.33 -1.61
C GLY A 369 62.43 1.09 -1.38
N ASP A 370 62.26 1.87 -2.45
CA ASP A 370 61.95 3.29 -2.42
C ASP A 370 60.46 3.56 -2.21
N TYR A 371 60.15 4.77 -1.74
CA TYR A 371 58.79 5.21 -1.41
C TYR A 371 58.38 6.36 -2.33
N VAL A 372 57.41 6.07 -3.20
CA VAL A 372 56.80 7.03 -4.13
C VAL A 372 55.47 7.49 -3.54
N TYR A 373 55.28 8.80 -3.45
CA TYR A 373 53.96 9.36 -3.14
C TYR A 373 53.11 9.35 -4.42
N ALA A 374 51.96 8.68 -4.36
CA ALA A 374 51.17 8.29 -5.54
C ALA A 374 49.83 9.05 -5.68
N GLY A 375 49.57 10.02 -4.80
CA GLY A 375 48.37 10.86 -4.83
C GLY A 375 47.63 10.96 -3.50
N GLY A 376 46.76 11.97 -3.40
CA GLY A 376 45.93 12.22 -2.23
C GLY A 376 45.45 13.67 -2.17
N GLU A 377 45.25 14.16 -0.96
CA GLU A 377 44.77 15.51 -0.65
C GLU A 377 45.71 16.61 -1.15
N TYR A 378 47.03 16.34 -1.24
CA TYR A 378 48.01 17.30 -1.73
C TYR A 378 47.85 17.60 -3.23
N GLU A 379 47.74 16.56 -4.07
CA GLU A 379 47.54 16.68 -5.52
C GLU A 379 46.23 17.37 -5.85
N GLN A 380 45.14 16.98 -5.17
CA GLN A 380 43.81 17.58 -5.30
C GLN A 380 43.81 19.09 -5.00
N SER A 381 44.78 19.58 -4.20
CA SER A 381 44.92 21.01 -3.88
C SER A 381 45.78 21.82 -4.87
N GLN A 382 46.37 21.20 -5.90
CA GLN A 382 47.27 21.90 -6.83
C GLN A 382 46.54 22.66 -7.94
N PRO A 383 46.89 23.94 -8.20
CA PRO A 383 46.36 24.68 -9.35
C PRO A 383 46.73 24.00 -10.68
N GLY A 384 45.73 23.70 -11.51
CA GLY A 384 45.94 23.01 -12.78
C GLY A 384 45.98 21.47 -12.67
N TYR A 385 45.51 20.91 -11.54
CA TYR A 385 45.11 19.51 -11.44
C TYR A 385 43.89 19.24 -12.35
N ASN A 386 44.14 19.10 -13.65
CA ASN A 386 43.12 18.80 -14.64
C ASN A 386 42.69 17.34 -14.49
N GLU A 387 41.55 17.13 -13.84
CA GLU A 387 40.67 15.95 -13.99
C GLU A 387 41.43 14.60 -14.08
N LEU A 388 41.95 14.09 -12.95
CA LEU A 388 42.18 12.64 -12.89
C LEU A 388 40.85 11.94 -13.21
N TRP A 389 40.90 10.95 -14.11
CA TRP A 389 39.77 10.08 -14.38
C TRP A 389 39.37 9.38 -13.08
N THR A 390 38.30 9.88 -12.46
CA THR A 390 37.83 9.45 -11.15
C THR A 390 36.39 9.01 -11.29
N ILE A 391 36.06 7.89 -10.65
CA ILE A 391 34.74 7.27 -10.66
C ILE A 391 34.25 7.11 -9.22
N PHE A 392 32.93 7.08 -9.02
CA PHE A 392 32.26 7.03 -7.70
C PHE A 392 32.41 8.30 -6.83
N THR A 393 32.66 9.46 -7.44
CA THR A 393 32.60 10.79 -6.81
C THR A 393 31.21 11.40 -6.89
N LEU A 394 30.84 12.26 -5.94
CA LEU A 394 29.59 13.03 -6.00
C LEU A 394 29.77 14.28 -6.89
N ASN A 395 28.71 14.77 -7.54
CA ASN A 395 28.74 16.09 -8.19
C ASN A 395 28.58 17.17 -7.12
N GLU A 396 29.08 18.39 -7.36
CA GLU A 396 28.61 19.55 -6.62
C GLU A 396 27.29 20.10 -7.21
N SER A 397 26.30 20.30 -6.36
CA SER A 397 24.96 20.72 -6.78
C SER A 397 24.96 22.13 -7.35
N GLY A 398 24.74 22.26 -8.66
CA GLY A 398 24.57 23.53 -9.36
C GLY A 398 25.85 24.07 -10.01
N THR A 399 26.97 23.37 -9.85
CA THR A 399 28.27 23.67 -10.47
C THR A 399 28.69 22.52 -11.39
N PRO A 400 28.27 22.53 -12.68
CA PRO A 400 28.68 21.50 -13.63
C PRO A 400 30.20 21.39 -13.72
N ASN A 401 30.70 20.14 -13.75
CA ASN A 401 32.12 19.76 -13.76
C ASN A 401 32.88 19.98 -12.44
N ASN A 402 32.23 20.43 -11.37
CA ASN A 402 32.80 20.32 -10.02
C ASN A 402 32.42 18.96 -9.40
N PHE A 403 33.39 18.31 -8.76
CA PHE A 403 33.21 17.00 -8.13
C PHE A 403 33.74 17.00 -6.70
N GLU A 404 33.01 16.32 -5.82
CA GLU A 404 33.43 16.05 -4.45
C GLU A 404 34.14 14.68 -4.43
N HIS A 405 35.45 14.70 -4.17
CA HIS A 405 36.36 13.55 -4.29
C HIS A 405 36.30 12.58 -3.09
N ASN A 406 35.48 12.87 -2.09
CA ASN A 406 35.25 11.97 -0.95
C ASN A 406 34.32 10.80 -1.33
N LEU A 407 34.70 9.58 -0.95
CA LEU A 407 33.92 8.36 -1.17
C LEU A 407 32.74 8.31 -0.19
N PHE A 408 31.51 8.44 -0.69
CA PHE A 408 30.30 8.26 0.10
C PHE A 408 29.69 6.87 -0.11
N ILE A 409 29.41 6.17 1.01
CA ILE A 409 28.68 4.89 1.02
C ILE A 409 27.52 5.03 2.01
N PRO A 410 26.29 5.37 1.55
CA PRO A 410 25.14 5.48 2.44
C PRO A 410 24.85 4.15 3.16
N PRO A 411 24.28 4.17 4.39
CA PRO A 411 23.95 2.96 5.12
C PRO A 411 22.64 2.37 4.58
N VAL A 412 22.75 1.66 3.45
CA VAL A 412 21.62 1.12 2.69
C VAL A 412 21.26 -0.32 3.09
N SER A 413 20.04 -0.73 2.76
CA SER A 413 19.54 -2.09 2.98
C SER A 413 20.22 -3.12 2.06
N ALA A 414 20.62 -4.25 2.62
CA ALA A 414 21.27 -5.33 1.86
C ALA A 414 20.28 -6.08 0.95
N LYS A 415 19.01 -6.17 1.37
CA LYS A 415 17.89 -6.65 0.54
C LYS A 415 16.59 -5.99 0.99
N LEU A 416 15.97 -5.25 0.09
CA LEU A 416 14.62 -4.72 0.25
C LEU A 416 13.59 -5.76 -0.21
N LEU A 417 12.49 -5.88 0.53
CA LEU A 417 11.27 -6.55 0.10
C LEU A 417 10.17 -5.49 0.02
N THR A 418 9.41 -5.48 -1.08
CA THR A 418 8.29 -4.56 -1.29
C THR A 418 7.01 -5.37 -1.47
N SER A 419 5.89 -4.90 -0.93
CA SER A 419 4.57 -5.49 -1.17
C SER A 419 4.08 -5.21 -2.59
N GLU A 420 2.95 -5.81 -2.96
CA GLU A 420 2.10 -5.20 -4.00
C GLU A 420 1.73 -3.76 -3.58
N PRO A 421 1.62 -2.80 -4.52
CA PRO A 421 1.14 -1.46 -4.22
C PRO A 421 -0.27 -1.47 -3.61
N ILE A 422 -0.41 -0.80 -2.47
CA ILE A 422 -1.69 -0.50 -1.80
C ILE A 422 -2.43 0.60 -2.56
N GLU A 423 -1.68 1.60 -3.04
CA GLU A 423 -2.18 2.63 -3.96
C GLU A 423 -1.26 2.74 -5.18
N GLN A 424 -1.85 3.06 -6.33
CA GLN A 424 -1.12 3.34 -7.55
C GLN A 424 -1.86 4.38 -8.39
N VAL A 425 -1.18 5.47 -8.74
CA VAL A 425 -1.70 6.58 -9.53
C VAL A 425 -0.84 6.75 -10.77
N ASN A 426 -1.49 6.84 -11.93
CA ASN A 426 -0.86 7.01 -13.22
C ASN A 426 -1.16 8.44 -13.71
N LEU A 427 -0.16 9.32 -13.69
CA LEU A 427 -0.28 10.68 -14.22
C LEU A 427 -0.04 10.63 -15.74
N LEU A 428 -1.00 11.16 -16.48
CA LEU A 428 -1.08 11.12 -17.95
C LEU A 428 -1.21 12.53 -18.51
N ARG A 429 -0.57 12.81 -19.64
CA ARG A 429 -0.87 14.02 -20.42
C ARG A 429 -2.06 13.79 -21.34
N ASP A 430 -2.84 14.85 -21.50
CA ASP A 430 -3.88 15.01 -22.50
C ASP A 430 -3.49 16.17 -23.41
N ASP A 431 -2.68 15.87 -24.44
CA ASP A 431 -2.16 16.89 -25.35
C ASP A 431 -3.26 17.52 -26.24
N ALA A 432 -4.45 16.91 -26.33
CA ALA A 432 -5.59 17.42 -27.08
C ALA A 432 -6.36 18.48 -26.27
N ALA A 433 -6.59 18.25 -24.98
CA ALA A 433 -7.15 19.22 -24.04
C ALA A 433 -6.07 20.12 -23.38
N ALA A 434 -4.80 19.97 -23.76
CA ALA A 434 -3.63 20.65 -23.21
C ALA A 434 -3.46 20.53 -21.68
N MET A 435 -3.99 19.48 -21.07
CA MET A 435 -4.03 19.26 -19.63
C MET A 435 -3.37 17.94 -19.22
N ALA A 436 -3.56 17.52 -17.97
CA ALA A 436 -3.16 16.20 -17.50
C ALA A 436 -4.26 15.57 -16.63
N TRP A 437 -4.16 14.26 -16.43
CA TRP A 437 -5.06 13.45 -15.60
C TRP A 437 -4.23 12.64 -14.61
N ALA A 438 -4.68 12.52 -13.36
CA ALA A 438 -4.20 11.53 -12.43
C ALA A 438 -5.23 10.40 -12.33
N VAL A 439 -4.88 9.23 -12.86
CA VAL A 439 -5.76 8.06 -12.90
C VAL A 439 -5.43 7.15 -11.72
N GLU A 440 -6.36 7.00 -10.79
CA GLU A 440 -6.22 6.12 -9.64
C GLU A 440 -6.40 4.65 -10.10
N LYS A 441 -5.28 3.98 -10.39
CA LYS A 441 -5.24 2.62 -10.96
C LYS A 441 -5.49 1.57 -9.89
N ARG A 442 -4.93 1.76 -8.70
CA ARG A 442 -5.23 0.97 -7.50
C ARG A 442 -5.47 1.89 -6.32
N ILE A 443 -6.46 1.52 -5.50
CA ILE A 443 -6.79 2.19 -4.25
C ILE A 443 -6.76 1.18 -3.10
N SER A 444 -6.63 1.65 -1.86
CA SER A 444 -6.78 0.81 -0.67
C SER A 444 -8.14 0.11 -0.69
N ASN A 445 -8.18 -1.18 -0.38
CA ASN A 445 -9.43 -1.92 -0.18
C ASN A 445 -9.94 -1.87 1.28
N GLU A 446 -9.39 -0.97 2.11
CA GLU A 446 -9.64 -0.82 3.55
C GLU A 446 -9.24 -2.01 4.44
N ILE A 447 -8.98 -3.21 3.89
CA ILE A 447 -8.64 -4.44 4.63
C ILE A 447 -7.17 -4.88 4.42
N GLY A 448 -6.28 -3.90 4.21
CA GLY A 448 -4.82 -4.11 4.15
C GLY A 448 -4.26 -4.50 2.78
N GLY A 449 -5.10 -4.51 1.73
CA GLY A 449 -4.71 -4.77 0.35
C GLY A 449 -5.10 -3.62 -0.59
N SER A 450 -5.16 -3.93 -1.89
CA SER A 450 -5.58 -2.99 -2.93
C SER A 450 -6.67 -3.56 -3.82
N MET A 451 -7.57 -2.67 -4.28
CA MET A 451 -8.58 -2.96 -5.29
C MET A 451 -8.37 -2.07 -6.53
N ASP A 452 -8.83 -2.55 -7.68
CA ASP A 452 -8.74 -1.83 -8.95
C ASP A 452 -9.64 -0.58 -8.92
N GLY A 453 -9.06 0.59 -9.22
CA GLY A 453 -9.76 1.86 -9.13
C GLY A 453 -10.86 2.03 -10.18
N SER A 454 -10.77 1.35 -11.33
CA SER A 454 -11.83 1.36 -12.34
C SER A 454 -13.04 0.56 -11.89
N VAL A 455 -12.83 -0.60 -11.27
CA VAL A 455 -13.92 -1.40 -10.65
C VAL A 455 -14.53 -0.66 -9.46
N ALA A 456 -13.70 0.02 -8.66
CA ALA A 456 -14.17 0.86 -7.55
C ALA A 456 -15.03 2.04 -8.02
N ALA A 457 -14.64 2.69 -9.12
CA ALA A 457 -15.38 3.80 -9.73
C ALA A 457 -16.70 3.35 -10.37
N LEU A 458 -16.73 2.18 -11.01
CA LEU A 458 -17.97 1.61 -11.55
C LEU A 458 -18.98 1.33 -10.43
N LYS A 459 -18.60 0.58 -9.38
CA LYS A 459 -19.47 0.31 -8.23
C LYS A 459 -20.02 1.58 -7.57
N LEU A 460 -19.17 2.61 -7.43
CA LEU A 460 -19.57 3.90 -6.88
C LEU A 460 -20.54 4.65 -7.79
N SER A 461 -20.26 4.68 -9.10
CA SER A 461 -21.13 5.34 -10.07
C SER A 461 -22.51 4.65 -10.15
N ASP A 462 -22.54 3.32 -10.18
CA ASP A 462 -23.78 2.54 -10.16
C ASP A 462 -24.60 2.84 -8.89
N TYR A 463 -23.97 2.76 -7.71
CA TYR A 463 -24.58 3.08 -6.41
C TYR A 463 -25.20 4.49 -6.40
N LEU A 464 -24.46 5.50 -6.85
CA LEU A 464 -24.92 6.90 -6.79
C LEU A 464 -26.00 7.20 -7.83
N HIS A 465 -25.94 6.58 -9.02
CA HIS A 465 -27.05 6.62 -9.97
C HIS A 465 -28.33 5.99 -9.38
N LEU A 466 -28.20 4.85 -8.70
CA LEU A 466 -29.33 4.17 -8.06
C LEU A 466 -29.88 4.96 -6.89
N GLN A 467 -29.05 5.60 -6.06
CA GLN A 467 -29.51 6.51 -5.00
C GLN A 467 -30.27 7.69 -5.60
N ALA A 468 -29.76 8.34 -6.64
CA ALA A 468 -30.45 9.42 -7.34
C ALA A 468 -31.74 8.99 -8.07
N MET A 469 -31.95 7.69 -8.31
CA MET A 469 -33.21 7.11 -8.81
C MET A 469 -34.20 6.74 -7.69
N LEU A 470 -33.71 6.55 -6.45
CA LEU A 470 -34.51 6.18 -5.27
C LEU A 470 -34.90 7.38 -4.41
N ASP A 471 -34.15 8.48 -4.50
CA ASP A 471 -34.53 9.80 -4.01
C ASP A 471 -35.99 10.10 -4.44
N PRO A 472 -36.94 10.26 -3.52
CA PRO A 472 -38.28 10.69 -3.89
C PRO A 472 -38.19 12.08 -4.52
N ILE A 473 -38.89 12.28 -5.64
CA ILE A 473 -39.14 13.63 -6.16
C ILE A 473 -40.12 14.30 -5.20
N THR A 474 -39.58 14.91 -4.14
CA THR A 474 -40.32 15.74 -3.18
C THR A 474 -40.72 17.02 -3.89
N SER A 475 -41.83 16.96 -4.63
CA SER A 475 -42.41 18.07 -5.39
C SER A 475 -43.05 19.11 -4.45
N THR A 476 -42.21 19.77 -3.68
CA THR A 476 -42.56 20.85 -2.74
C THR A 476 -41.54 21.97 -2.86
N GLU A 477 -41.96 23.07 -3.46
CA GLU A 477 -41.32 24.40 -3.37
C GLU A 477 -39.99 24.62 -4.11
N ASP A 478 -39.81 23.99 -5.27
CA ASP A 478 -38.93 24.51 -6.33
C ASP A 478 -39.77 24.84 -7.59
N PRO A 479 -39.83 26.12 -8.05
CA PRO A 479 -40.57 26.48 -9.25
C PRO A 479 -39.83 26.01 -10.52
N GLY A 480 -40.13 24.78 -10.95
CA GLY A 480 -39.76 24.29 -12.28
C GLY A 480 -40.10 25.32 -13.37
N PRO A 481 -39.28 25.41 -14.43
CA PRO A 481 -39.27 26.55 -15.35
C PRO A 481 -40.67 26.82 -15.94
N GLU A 482 -41.08 28.10 -15.93
CA GLU A 482 -42.47 28.57 -16.15
C GLU A 482 -43.27 27.72 -17.16
N GLU A 483 -44.51 27.34 -16.83
CA GLU A 483 -45.37 26.46 -17.65
C GLU A 483 -45.36 26.84 -19.14
N GLY A 484 -44.55 26.12 -19.92
CA GLY A 484 -44.30 26.38 -21.34
C GLY A 484 -42.83 26.53 -21.75
N MET A 485 -41.88 26.69 -20.81
CA MET A 485 -40.46 26.85 -21.13
C MET A 485 -39.71 25.55 -21.47
N PHE A 486 -40.16 24.39 -20.96
CA PHE A 486 -39.56 23.09 -21.29
C PHE A 486 -40.61 21.99 -21.42
N ASP A 487 -40.95 21.61 -22.66
CA ASP A 487 -41.84 20.48 -22.93
C ASP A 487 -41.09 19.15 -22.72
N PHE A 488 -41.21 18.63 -21.50
CA PHE A 488 -40.63 17.36 -21.12
C PHE A 488 -41.22 16.16 -21.89
N GLU A 489 -42.50 16.20 -22.31
CA GLU A 489 -43.04 15.13 -23.14
C GLU A 489 -42.42 15.12 -24.55
N ALA A 490 -42.23 16.29 -25.16
CA ALA A 490 -41.51 16.41 -26.43
C ALA A 490 -40.03 16.07 -26.30
N TYR A 491 -39.40 16.39 -25.16
CA TYR A 491 -38.01 16.00 -24.87
C TYR A 491 -37.84 14.48 -24.79
N ASP A 492 -38.73 13.78 -24.09
CA ASP A 492 -38.68 12.32 -23.97
C ASP A 492 -39.10 11.61 -25.27
N LYS A 493 -39.99 12.22 -26.07
CA LYS A 493 -40.40 11.73 -27.41
C LYS A 493 -39.41 12.11 -28.52
N ALA A 494 -38.34 12.87 -28.23
CA ALA A 494 -37.38 13.31 -29.23
C ALA A 494 -36.57 12.14 -29.79
N LYS A 495 -36.47 12.04 -31.13
CA LYS A 495 -35.73 10.96 -31.82
C LYS A 495 -34.21 11.01 -31.62
N ILE A 496 -33.70 12.18 -31.26
CA ILE A 496 -32.30 12.47 -30.97
C ILE A 496 -32.31 13.43 -29.77
N HIS A 497 -31.50 13.12 -28.76
CA HIS A 497 -31.23 14.03 -27.64
C HIS A 497 -29.77 14.51 -27.75
N TYR A 498 -29.56 15.80 -27.52
CA TYR A 498 -28.22 16.36 -27.36
C TYR A 498 -27.81 16.28 -25.89
N LYS A 499 -26.60 15.78 -25.62
CA LYS A 499 -25.98 15.69 -24.30
C LYS A 499 -24.66 16.46 -24.35
N LEU A 500 -24.63 17.62 -23.70
CA LEU A 500 -23.51 18.58 -23.73
C LEU A 500 -22.15 17.94 -23.38
N MET A 501 -22.13 17.06 -22.38
CA MET A 501 -20.94 16.36 -21.88
C MET A 501 -21.36 15.03 -21.23
N ASN A 502 -20.52 13.98 -21.30
CA ASN A 502 -20.65 12.80 -20.43
C ASN A 502 -19.86 12.97 -19.11
N GLN A 503 -19.85 11.96 -18.24
CA GLN A 503 -19.13 12.03 -16.97
C GLN A 503 -17.78 11.33 -17.13
N ALA A 504 -16.70 11.95 -16.64
CA ALA A 504 -15.43 11.26 -16.45
C ALA A 504 -15.59 10.19 -15.33
N PRO A 505 -14.95 9.01 -15.43
CA PRO A 505 -15.04 8.00 -14.38
C PRO A 505 -14.51 8.50 -13.03
N GLU A 506 -15.12 8.10 -11.91
CA GLU A 506 -14.81 8.57 -10.55
C GLU A 506 -13.33 8.37 -10.09
N HIS A 507 -12.51 7.64 -10.85
CA HIS A 507 -11.08 7.44 -10.60
C HIS A 507 -10.15 8.33 -11.45
N TRP A 508 -10.70 9.28 -12.23
CA TRP A 508 -9.95 10.19 -13.11
C TRP A 508 -9.96 11.61 -12.54
N ILE A 509 -8.86 11.99 -11.90
CA ILE A 509 -8.72 13.28 -11.22
C ILE A 509 -8.08 14.31 -12.17
N PRO A 510 -8.75 15.44 -12.48
CA PRO A 510 -8.26 16.42 -13.46
C PRO A 510 -7.09 17.24 -12.93
N LEU A 511 -6.07 17.46 -13.76
CA LEU A 511 -4.92 18.31 -13.46
C LEU A 511 -4.81 19.44 -14.50
N ILE A 512 -5.26 20.65 -14.13
CA ILE A 512 -5.37 21.78 -15.06
C ILE A 512 -4.06 22.56 -15.17
N PRO A 513 -3.63 22.99 -16.38
CA PRO A 513 -2.43 23.80 -16.55
C PRO A 513 -2.61 25.20 -15.97
N LYS A 514 -1.66 25.66 -15.17
CA LYS A 514 -1.58 27.02 -14.62
C LYS A 514 -0.16 27.54 -14.75
N HIS A 515 0.01 28.80 -15.12
CA HIS A 515 1.32 29.46 -15.05
C HIS A 515 1.78 29.63 -13.60
N VAL A 516 3.08 29.49 -13.37
CA VAL A 516 3.72 29.82 -12.09
C VAL A 516 3.68 31.34 -11.91
N PRO A 517 3.23 31.89 -10.76
CA PRO A 517 3.18 33.32 -10.53
C PRO A 517 4.54 34.00 -10.81
N GLY A 518 4.53 35.01 -11.69
CA GLY A 518 5.74 35.71 -12.13
C GLY A 518 6.56 35.00 -13.21
N SER A 519 6.02 33.99 -13.91
CA SER A 519 6.72 33.33 -15.01
C SER A 519 5.80 32.87 -16.15
N ASP A 520 5.89 33.57 -17.29
CA ASP A 520 5.09 33.28 -18.50
C ASP A 520 5.50 31.95 -19.18
N THR A 521 6.66 31.38 -18.83
CA THR A 521 7.24 30.18 -19.47
C THR A 521 7.23 28.93 -18.59
N LYS A 522 6.87 29.05 -17.31
CA LYS A 522 6.78 27.91 -16.38
C LYS A 522 5.32 27.57 -16.11
N THR A 523 4.96 26.30 -16.36
CA THR A 523 3.61 25.79 -16.18
C THR A 523 3.62 24.58 -15.23
N GLU A 524 2.60 24.52 -14.39
CA GLU A 524 2.32 23.41 -13.48
C GLU A 524 0.91 22.87 -13.75
N TYR A 525 0.72 21.57 -13.56
CA TYR A 525 -0.59 20.93 -13.57
C TYR A 525 -1.13 20.91 -12.13
N TRP A 526 -2.19 21.67 -11.86
CA TRP A 526 -2.79 21.80 -10.52
C TRP A 526 -3.96 20.85 -10.38
N ARG A 527 -4.05 20.08 -9.28
CA ARG A 527 -5.20 19.22 -8.98
C ARG A 527 -6.48 20.07 -8.94
N SER A 528 -7.45 19.71 -9.75
CA SER A 528 -8.76 20.37 -9.87
C SER A 528 -9.89 19.42 -9.45
N LYS A 529 -11.13 19.89 -9.55
CA LYS A 529 -12.35 19.09 -9.44
C LYS A 529 -13.07 19.00 -10.79
N VAL A 530 -13.87 17.95 -10.98
CA VAL A 530 -14.88 17.79 -12.04
C VAL A 530 -16.22 17.50 -11.34
N PRO A 531 -17.34 18.13 -11.75
CA PRO A 531 -18.63 17.90 -11.12
C PRO A 531 -19.12 16.46 -11.39
N ARG A 532 -19.75 15.86 -10.37
CA ARG A 532 -20.38 14.55 -10.46
C ARG A 532 -21.80 14.70 -11.00
N ILE A 533 -22.02 14.29 -12.25
CA ILE A 533 -23.30 14.50 -12.94
C ILE A 533 -24.20 13.27 -12.75
N LEU A 534 -24.86 13.21 -11.58
CA LEU A 534 -26.01 12.34 -11.36
C LEU A 534 -27.24 12.85 -12.17
N HIS A 535 -28.31 12.07 -12.23
CA HIS A 535 -29.30 12.27 -13.31
C HIS A 535 -30.22 13.49 -13.14
N SER A 536 -30.32 14.27 -14.23
CA SER A 536 -31.31 15.30 -14.64
C SER A 536 -32.08 16.17 -13.62
N LYS A 537 -31.78 16.16 -12.32
CA LYS A 537 -32.10 17.28 -11.45
C LYS A 537 -31.31 18.49 -11.96
N LEU A 538 -31.97 19.64 -12.10
CA LEU A 538 -31.26 20.91 -12.15
C LEU A 538 -30.83 21.17 -10.71
N VAL A 539 -29.55 21.02 -10.44
CA VAL A 539 -28.93 21.25 -9.12
C VAL A 539 -28.25 22.61 -9.19
N ASP A 540 -28.46 23.45 -8.18
CA ASP A 540 -27.82 24.77 -8.11
C ASP A 540 -26.29 24.65 -7.99
N GLU A 541 -25.56 25.67 -8.44
CA GLU A 541 -24.08 25.63 -8.48
C GLU A 541 -23.45 25.41 -7.09
N GLU A 542 -24.15 25.82 -6.02
CA GLU A 542 -23.73 25.62 -4.62
C GLU A 542 -23.95 24.19 -4.09
N GLU A 543 -24.82 23.39 -4.72
CA GLU A 543 -25.13 21.99 -4.36
C GLU A 543 -24.40 20.94 -5.23
N LEU A 544 -23.55 21.37 -6.17
CA LEU A 544 -22.81 20.45 -7.04
C LEU A 544 -21.84 19.55 -6.25
N GLU A 545 -22.09 18.25 -6.24
CA GLU A 545 -21.09 17.26 -5.87
C GLU A 545 -19.92 17.24 -6.88
N TYR A 546 -18.73 16.86 -6.40
CA TYR A 546 -17.53 16.76 -7.22
C TYR A 546 -16.82 15.42 -7.00
N ILE A 547 -16.18 14.92 -8.05
CA ILE A 547 -15.32 13.72 -7.97
C ILE A 547 -14.13 14.02 -7.03
N GLU A 548 -14.01 13.25 -5.95
CA GLU A 548 -12.96 13.35 -4.94
C GLU A 548 -11.90 12.24 -5.13
N PRO A 549 -10.59 12.55 -5.00
CA PRO A 549 -9.54 11.52 -5.01
C PRO A 549 -9.64 10.59 -3.81
N ARG A 550 -9.38 9.29 -4.01
CA ARG A 550 -9.43 8.25 -2.97
C ARG A 550 -8.04 7.76 -2.53
N THR A 551 -7.00 7.96 -3.34
CA THR A 551 -5.61 7.63 -2.95
C THR A 551 -5.01 8.72 -2.07
N ARG A 552 -4.23 8.36 -1.04
CA ARG A 552 -3.45 9.31 -0.24
C ARG A 552 -2.35 9.99 -1.05
N ILE A 553 -1.94 9.41 -2.18
CA ILE A 553 -1.15 10.07 -3.22
C ILE A 553 -1.88 11.34 -3.74
N MET A 554 -3.14 11.22 -4.19
CA MET A 554 -3.89 12.35 -4.77
C MET A 554 -4.67 13.18 -3.74
N ARG A 555 -4.93 12.66 -2.54
CA ARG A 555 -5.49 13.43 -1.42
C ARG A 555 -4.48 14.32 -0.69
N TYR A 556 -3.19 14.28 -1.03
CA TYR A 556 -2.16 15.10 -0.36
C TYR A 556 -2.58 16.57 -0.19
N GLY A 557 -2.67 17.03 1.06
CA GLY A 557 -3.12 18.37 1.42
C GLY A 557 -4.64 18.59 1.49
N LEU A 558 -5.51 17.67 1.07
CA LEU A 558 -6.96 17.82 1.26
C LEU A 558 -7.36 17.60 2.72
N ASP A 559 -6.84 16.54 3.34
CA ASP A 559 -7.23 16.08 4.68
C ASP A 559 -6.58 16.91 5.81
N THR A 560 -6.31 18.20 5.58
CA THR A 560 -5.72 19.13 6.55
C THR A 560 -6.69 20.29 6.86
N PRO A 561 -6.73 20.84 8.09
CA PRO A 561 -7.72 21.86 8.50
C PRO A 561 -7.76 23.13 7.63
N LEU A 562 -6.68 23.44 6.92
CA LEU A 562 -6.63 24.41 5.83
C LEU A 562 -6.14 23.68 4.58
N PRO A 563 -7.03 23.28 3.64
CA PRO A 563 -6.66 22.44 2.51
C PRO A 563 -5.56 23.03 1.63
N GLN A 564 -4.46 22.28 1.51
CA GLN A 564 -3.30 22.63 0.69
C GLN A 564 -3.44 22.17 -0.76
N ARG A 565 -2.88 22.98 -1.67
CA ARG A 565 -3.00 22.87 -3.12
C ARG A 565 -1.88 22.00 -3.70
N LEU A 566 -2.22 20.79 -4.16
CA LEU A 566 -1.30 19.92 -4.90
C LEU A 566 -1.13 20.41 -6.35
N SER A 567 0.12 20.62 -6.77
CA SER A 567 0.50 20.86 -8.16
C SER A 567 1.74 20.07 -8.56
N PHE A 568 1.84 19.68 -9.83
CA PHE A 568 2.98 18.98 -10.41
C PHE A 568 3.64 19.87 -11.47
N LYS A 569 4.98 19.89 -11.52
CA LYS A 569 5.71 20.66 -12.55
C LYS A 569 5.53 19.99 -13.90
N SER A 570 5.23 20.76 -14.97
CA SER A 570 4.92 20.17 -16.28
C SER A 570 6.07 19.27 -16.81
N ASN A 571 7.32 19.64 -16.57
CA ASN A 571 8.49 18.83 -16.96
C ASN A 571 8.64 17.52 -16.17
N ASP A 572 8.07 17.43 -14.97
CA ASP A 572 8.18 16.24 -14.10
C ASP A 572 7.09 15.20 -14.41
N VAL A 573 6.11 15.55 -15.27
CA VAL A 573 5.13 14.65 -15.90
C VAL A 573 5.34 14.64 -17.43
N PRO A 574 6.07 13.67 -18.00
CA PRO A 574 6.39 13.63 -19.44
C PRO A 574 5.25 13.01 -20.28
N SER A 575 5.44 12.92 -21.60
CA SER A 575 4.49 12.31 -22.56
C SER A 575 4.21 10.82 -22.30
N GLU A 576 5.18 10.12 -21.71
CA GLU A 576 5.09 8.69 -21.36
C GLU A 576 4.31 8.46 -20.05
N GLY A 577 3.97 9.55 -19.35
CA GLY A 577 3.31 9.54 -18.05
C GLY A 577 4.25 9.21 -16.87
N VAL A 578 3.68 9.21 -15.67
CA VAL A 578 4.38 8.87 -14.42
C VAL A 578 3.53 7.91 -13.59
N LEU A 579 4.12 6.81 -13.14
CA LEU A 579 3.46 5.86 -12.26
C LEU A 579 3.96 6.03 -10.82
N VAL A 580 3.16 6.71 -10.00
CA VAL A 580 3.43 6.85 -8.55
C VAL A 580 2.72 5.71 -7.82
N SER A 581 3.41 5.08 -6.87
CA SER A 581 2.91 3.93 -6.13
C SER A 581 3.25 4.04 -4.65
N ARG A 582 2.43 3.44 -3.79
CA ARG A 582 2.54 3.43 -2.32
C ARG A 582 2.53 1.98 -1.85
N SER A 583 3.63 1.52 -1.24
CA SER A 583 3.82 0.09 -0.91
C SER A 583 4.50 -0.09 0.44
N TYR A 584 4.12 -1.14 1.17
CA TYR A 584 4.86 -1.56 2.36
C TYR A 584 6.22 -2.10 1.95
N ARG A 585 7.24 -1.72 2.71
CA ARG A 585 8.64 -2.06 2.53
C ARG A 585 9.13 -2.76 3.78
N ARG A 586 9.96 -3.79 3.61
CA ARG A 586 10.53 -4.56 4.71
C ARG A 586 11.97 -4.94 4.42
N THR A 587 12.84 -4.78 5.41
CA THR A 587 14.18 -5.37 5.38
C THR A 587 14.53 -6.05 6.70
N ARG A 588 15.63 -6.82 6.67
CA ARG A 588 16.31 -7.29 7.87
C ARG A 588 17.67 -6.60 7.92
N TRP A 589 17.95 -5.93 9.02
CA TRP A 589 19.16 -5.13 9.19
C TRP A 589 20.33 -5.97 9.68
N TYR A 590 21.52 -5.35 9.75
CA TYR A 590 22.80 -6.02 9.99
C TYR A 590 22.93 -6.66 11.39
N ASP A 591 22.25 -6.09 12.38
CA ASP A 591 22.10 -6.64 13.74
C ASP A 591 21.09 -7.81 13.80
N GLY A 592 20.34 -8.02 12.71
CA GLY A 592 19.29 -9.01 12.60
C GLY A 592 17.89 -8.50 12.94
N SER A 593 17.72 -7.21 13.29
CA SER A 593 16.42 -6.56 13.49
C SER A 593 15.59 -6.51 12.20
N ILE A 594 14.28 -6.27 12.34
CA ILE A 594 13.33 -6.21 11.22
C ILE A 594 12.73 -4.82 11.19
N TRP A 595 12.90 -4.14 10.06
CA TRP A 595 12.30 -2.82 9.81
C TRP A 595 11.20 -2.97 8.77
N VAL A 596 10.04 -2.37 9.05
CA VAL A 596 8.89 -2.30 8.14
C VAL A 596 8.43 -0.85 8.10
N TRP A 597 8.23 -0.29 6.92
CA TRP A 597 7.74 1.08 6.72
C TRP A 597 6.81 1.13 5.50
N MET A 598 6.01 2.18 5.39
CA MET A 598 5.37 2.54 4.12
C MET A 598 6.32 3.46 3.37
N GLY A 599 6.42 3.30 2.05
CA GLY A 599 7.19 4.19 1.20
C GLY A 599 6.63 4.28 -0.20
N ARG A 600 6.90 5.41 -0.86
CA ARG A 600 6.44 5.72 -2.20
C ARG A 600 7.49 5.29 -3.24
N ASN A 601 7.10 5.16 -4.49
CA ASN A 601 8.01 4.93 -5.61
C ASN A 601 7.45 5.55 -6.90
N ARG A 602 8.26 6.36 -7.59
CA ARG A 602 7.97 6.99 -8.89
C ARG A 602 8.67 6.21 -10.02
N ASN A 603 7.88 5.64 -10.91
CA ASN A 603 8.34 4.95 -12.12
C ASN A 603 7.84 5.68 -13.38
N ALA A 604 8.35 5.30 -14.56
CA ALA A 604 7.77 5.71 -15.83
C ALA A 604 6.31 5.23 -15.96
N GLY A 605 5.46 6.03 -16.61
CA GLY A 605 4.10 5.66 -16.96
C GLY A 605 4.02 4.65 -18.10
N SER A 606 2.81 4.35 -18.55
CA SER A 606 2.52 3.40 -19.63
C SER A 606 2.09 4.07 -20.94
N GLY A 607 2.51 5.31 -21.20
CA GLY A 607 2.01 6.13 -22.31
C GLY A 607 0.63 6.73 -22.03
N THR A 608 0.03 7.34 -23.05
CA THR A 608 -1.25 8.06 -22.97
C THR A 608 -2.44 7.15 -22.65
N GLY A 609 -3.56 7.76 -22.25
CA GLY A 609 -4.83 7.09 -22.01
C GLY A 609 -6.00 8.02 -22.29
N LEU A 610 -7.19 7.45 -22.48
CA LEU A 610 -8.43 8.18 -22.76
C LEU A 610 -9.38 8.03 -21.57
N SER A 611 -9.88 9.16 -21.06
CA SER A 611 -10.86 9.22 -19.98
C SER A 611 -12.26 8.76 -20.40
N GLY A 612 -12.53 8.70 -21.71
CA GLY A 612 -13.88 8.57 -22.26
C GLY A 612 -14.71 9.86 -22.16
N LEU A 613 -14.12 10.98 -21.71
CA LEU A 613 -14.80 12.27 -21.64
C LEU A 613 -15.08 12.80 -23.05
N GLU A 614 -16.36 12.95 -23.38
CA GLU A 614 -16.87 13.43 -24.66
C GLU A 614 -17.84 14.60 -24.46
N PHE A 615 -17.86 15.50 -25.43
CA PHE A 615 -18.72 16.68 -25.51
C PHE A 615 -19.60 16.63 -26.77
N ASP A 616 -20.67 17.43 -26.81
CA ASP A 616 -21.56 17.58 -27.97
C ASP A 616 -22.19 16.27 -28.51
N ILE A 617 -22.53 15.35 -27.60
CA ILE A 617 -22.94 13.98 -27.91
C ILE A 617 -24.40 13.94 -28.40
N PHE A 618 -24.65 13.33 -29.57
CA PHE A 618 -25.99 13.06 -30.08
C PHE A 618 -26.42 11.61 -29.80
N LEU A 619 -27.27 11.42 -28.79
CA LEU A 619 -27.87 10.13 -28.41
C LEU A 619 -29.17 9.91 -29.19
N LYS A 620 -29.49 8.69 -29.64
CA LYS A 620 -30.82 8.36 -30.16
C LYS A 620 -31.71 7.87 -29.01
N THR A 621 -33.03 7.96 -29.16
CA THR A 621 -33.98 7.52 -28.11
C THR A 621 -33.79 6.07 -27.68
N ASN A 622 -33.40 5.19 -28.62
CA ASN A 622 -33.14 3.77 -28.35
C ASN A 622 -31.87 3.54 -27.48
N ASP A 623 -30.99 4.53 -27.39
CA ASP A 623 -29.75 4.47 -26.61
C ASP A 623 -29.98 4.99 -25.17
N ARG A 624 -31.22 5.35 -24.81
CA ARG A 624 -31.66 5.68 -23.45
C ARG A 624 -32.56 4.58 -22.89
N THR A 625 -32.25 4.11 -21.68
CA THR A 625 -33.30 3.70 -20.74
C THR A 625 -34.02 4.98 -20.29
N PRO A 626 -35.36 5.10 -20.38
CA PRO A 626 -36.06 6.27 -19.87
C PRO A 626 -35.93 6.35 -18.34
N LEU A 627 -35.62 7.54 -17.80
CA LEU A 627 -35.50 7.79 -16.35
C LEU A 627 -36.74 8.47 -15.73
N LYS A 628 -37.90 8.33 -16.37
CA LYS A 628 -39.20 8.53 -15.72
C LYS A 628 -39.87 7.19 -15.51
N GLU A 629 -40.42 7.04 -14.30
CA GLU A 629 -41.31 5.93 -13.92
C GLU A 629 -40.68 4.54 -14.14
N ILE A 630 -39.55 4.28 -13.45
CA ILE A 630 -39.34 2.95 -12.89
C ILE A 630 -40.34 2.76 -11.75
N ASP A 631 -41.61 2.53 -12.11
CA ASP A 631 -42.46 1.72 -11.27
C ASP A 631 -41.88 0.30 -11.31
N MET A 632 -41.36 -0.15 -10.17
CA MET A 632 -40.77 -1.47 -10.00
C MET A 632 -41.76 -2.59 -10.39
N ALA A 633 -43.07 -2.37 -10.24
CA ALA A 633 -44.11 -3.31 -10.65
C ALA A 633 -44.23 -3.45 -12.19
N ASN A 634 -43.85 -2.43 -12.95
CA ASN A 634 -43.91 -2.39 -14.42
C ASN A 634 -42.59 -2.72 -15.14
N LEU A 635 -41.47 -2.88 -14.41
CA LEU A 635 -40.23 -3.41 -14.99
C LEU A 635 -40.45 -4.82 -15.57
N SER A 636 -39.95 -5.08 -16.79
CA SER A 636 -39.92 -6.44 -17.33
C SER A 636 -38.90 -7.31 -16.60
N ASP A 637 -39.10 -8.64 -16.58
CA ASP A 637 -38.19 -9.56 -15.88
C ASP A 637 -36.77 -9.60 -16.46
N ALA A 638 -36.57 -9.07 -17.68
CA ALA A 638 -35.25 -8.84 -18.25
C ALA A 638 -34.58 -7.61 -17.62
N GLN A 639 -35.32 -6.50 -17.49
CA GLN A 639 -34.83 -5.27 -16.82
C GLN A 639 -34.62 -5.50 -15.31
N ARG A 640 -35.51 -6.23 -14.63
CA ARG A 640 -35.34 -6.63 -13.23
C ARG A 640 -34.08 -7.46 -13.01
N ARG A 641 -33.80 -8.44 -13.89
CA ARG A 641 -32.55 -9.23 -13.83
C ARG A 641 -31.32 -8.41 -14.17
N GLN A 642 -31.41 -7.49 -15.13
CA GLN A 642 -30.31 -6.55 -15.41
C GLN A 642 -30.02 -5.66 -14.19
N LEU A 643 -31.06 -5.14 -13.51
CA LEU A 643 -30.90 -4.38 -12.27
C LEU A 643 -30.26 -5.23 -11.17
N LEU A 644 -30.76 -6.45 -10.93
CA LEU A 644 -30.18 -7.41 -9.97
C LEU A 644 -28.71 -7.72 -10.24
N GLN A 645 -28.28 -7.68 -11.51
CA GLN A 645 -26.88 -7.93 -11.90
C GLN A 645 -25.97 -6.70 -11.77
N SER A 646 -26.53 -5.47 -11.82
CA SER A 646 -25.80 -4.23 -11.49
C SER A 646 -25.83 -3.88 -10.00
N LEU A 647 -26.67 -4.54 -9.22
CA LEU A 647 -26.90 -4.26 -7.79
C LEU A 647 -26.05 -5.16 -6.89
N SER A 648 -25.45 -4.58 -5.84
CA SER A 648 -24.88 -5.40 -4.76
C SER A 648 -25.99 -5.94 -3.84
N PRO A 649 -25.89 -7.19 -3.32
CA PRO A 649 -26.89 -7.73 -2.39
C PRO A 649 -27.10 -6.86 -1.15
N SER A 650 -26.02 -6.22 -0.65
CA SER A 650 -26.08 -5.29 0.48
C SER A 650 -26.90 -4.04 0.16
N PHE A 651 -26.71 -3.44 -1.03
CA PHE A 651 -27.50 -2.27 -1.46
C PHE A 651 -28.98 -2.59 -1.56
N ILE A 652 -29.32 -3.74 -2.16
CA ILE A 652 -30.71 -4.23 -2.26
C ILE A 652 -31.36 -4.27 -0.89
N TYR A 653 -30.63 -4.66 0.16
CA TYR A 653 -31.20 -4.80 1.50
C TYR A 653 -31.22 -3.51 2.31
N GLN A 654 -30.21 -2.64 2.20
CA GLN A 654 -30.14 -1.39 2.96
C GLN A 654 -31.04 -0.29 2.38
N ASN A 655 -31.15 -0.18 1.05
CA ASN A 655 -31.73 1.00 0.38
C ASN A 655 -33.09 0.76 -0.30
N LEU A 656 -33.65 -0.45 -0.25
CA LEU A 656 -34.97 -0.77 -0.82
C LEU A 656 -35.93 -1.28 0.25
N THR A 657 -37.18 -0.79 0.18
CA THR A 657 -38.28 -1.30 0.99
C THR A 657 -38.57 -2.78 0.70
N GLU A 658 -39.14 -3.50 1.67
CA GLU A 658 -39.45 -4.93 1.55
C GLU A 658 -40.31 -5.26 0.31
N ALA A 659 -41.24 -4.38 -0.05
CA ALA A 659 -42.03 -4.49 -1.28
C ALA A 659 -41.16 -4.37 -2.55
N GLN A 660 -40.27 -3.38 -2.61
CA GLN A 660 -39.34 -3.20 -3.73
C GLN A 660 -38.37 -4.38 -3.88
N ARG A 661 -37.82 -4.90 -2.77
CA ARG A 661 -36.97 -6.09 -2.74
C ARG A 661 -37.71 -7.31 -3.29
N THR A 662 -38.94 -7.53 -2.84
CA THR A 662 -39.81 -8.63 -3.28
C THR A 662 -40.07 -8.58 -4.79
N VAL A 663 -40.41 -7.40 -5.32
CA VAL A 663 -40.71 -7.20 -6.76
C VAL A 663 -39.47 -7.34 -7.65
N LEU A 664 -38.27 -6.99 -7.18
CA LEU A 664 -37.02 -7.28 -7.90
C LEU A 664 -36.72 -8.78 -7.94
N LEU A 665 -36.71 -9.43 -6.77
CA LEU A 665 -36.32 -10.83 -6.62
C LEU A 665 -37.24 -11.77 -7.43
N GLN A 666 -38.53 -11.43 -7.60
CA GLN A 666 -39.51 -12.18 -8.42
C GLN A 666 -39.08 -12.44 -9.88
N ALA A 667 -38.07 -11.75 -10.42
CA ALA A 667 -37.54 -12.00 -11.75
C ALA A 667 -36.50 -13.14 -11.83
N LEU A 668 -36.06 -13.68 -10.69
CA LEU A 668 -35.15 -14.83 -10.63
C LEU A 668 -35.88 -16.16 -10.88
N PRO A 669 -35.23 -17.16 -11.48
CA PRO A 669 -35.67 -18.56 -11.41
C PRO A 669 -35.89 -18.98 -9.95
N SER A 670 -36.87 -19.84 -9.68
CA SER A 670 -37.27 -20.19 -8.31
C SER A 670 -36.15 -20.74 -7.42
N ALA A 671 -35.15 -21.44 -7.98
CA ALA A 671 -33.97 -21.88 -7.23
C ALA A 671 -33.09 -20.69 -6.77
N GLU A 672 -32.76 -19.79 -7.70
CA GLU A 672 -31.95 -18.58 -7.43
C GLU A 672 -32.68 -17.60 -6.50
N TYR A 673 -34.03 -17.55 -6.60
CA TYR A 673 -34.88 -16.78 -5.69
C TYR A 673 -34.72 -17.21 -4.23
N TYR A 674 -34.78 -18.51 -3.93
CA TYR A 674 -34.61 -19.02 -2.56
C TYR A 674 -33.18 -18.91 -2.05
N GLU A 675 -32.15 -19.07 -2.90
CA GLU A 675 -30.77 -18.80 -2.49
C GLU A 675 -30.56 -17.33 -2.14
N ALA A 676 -30.99 -16.40 -3.00
CA ALA A 676 -30.88 -14.96 -2.75
C ALA A 676 -31.68 -14.52 -1.49
N GLN A 677 -32.89 -15.06 -1.31
CA GLN A 677 -33.73 -14.74 -0.16
C GLN A 677 -33.20 -15.37 1.14
N SER A 678 -32.61 -16.57 1.12
CA SER A 678 -31.98 -17.17 2.31
C SER A 678 -30.71 -16.42 2.72
N ALA A 679 -29.85 -16.06 1.77
CA ALA A 679 -28.62 -15.30 2.00
C ALA A 679 -28.88 -13.93 2.66
N ALA A 680 -30.03 -13.32 2.36
CA ALA A 680 -30.38 -11.99 2.83
C ALA A 680 -31.41 -11.97 3.99
N ASN A 681 -32.19 -13.04 4.19
CA ASN A 681 -32.85 -13.29 5.48
C ASN A 681 -31.82 -13.54 6.59
N LEU A 682 -30.64 -14.08 6.26
CA LEU A 682 -29.47 -14.15 7.15
C LEU A 682 -28.98 -12.76 7.61
N VAL A 683 -29.27 -11.70 6.85
CA VAL A 683 -28.98 -10.30 7.20
C VAL A 683 -30.17 -9.68 7.97
N ALA A 684 -31.40 -9.97 7.56
CA ALA A 684 -32.61 -9.40 8.18
C ALA A 684 -32.87 -9.87 9.63
N GLY A 685 -32.31 -11.00 10.06
CA GLY A 685 -32.52 -11.59 11.39
C GLY A 685 -31.98 -10.79 12.60
N TYR A 686 -31.51 -9.56 12.41
CA TYR A 686 -30.94 -8.71 13.47
C TYR A 686 -31.77 -7.46 13.86
N ASP A 687 -32.75 -7.04 13.05
CA ASP A 687 -33.31 -5.66 13.11
C ASP A 687 -34.79 -5.53 13.53
N SER A 688 -35.44 -6.57 14.06
CA SER A 688 -36.84 -6.44 14.52
C SER A 688 -37.22 -7.28 15.76
N ILE A 689 -37.15 -6.67 16.94
CA ILE A 689 -37.86 -7.12 18.15
C ILE A 689 -38.58 -5.91 18.78
N ALA A 690 -39.65 -5.45 18.13
CA ALA A 690 -40.43 -4.28 18.54
C ALA A 690 -41.95 -4.39 18.27
N ASP A 691 -42.50 -5.60 18.18
CA ASP A 691 -43.94 -5.83 18.14
C ASP A 691 -44.34 -7.07 18.98
N ASN A 692 -45.57 -7.07 19.51
CA ASN A 692 -46.06 -8.02 20.51
C ASN A 692 -46.74 -9.27 19.91
N SER A 693 -46.60 -9.51 18.59
CA SER A 693 -46.96 -10.78 17.95
C SER A 693 -45.69 -11.58 17.63
N LYS A 694 -45.40 -12.61 18.43
CA LYS A 694 -44.19 -13.43 18.29
C LYS A 694 -44.32 -14.42 17.12
N LYS A 695 -43.88 -14.00 15.94
CA LYS A 695 -43.63 -14.88 14.80
C LYS A 695 -42.15 -15.29 14.80
N LEU A 696 -41.90 -16.57 14.54
CA LEU A 696 -40.55 -17.11 14.36
C LEU A 696 -40.63 -18.20 13.29
N ASP A 697 -40.04 -17.91 12.13
CA ASP A 697 -39.93 -18.87 11.03
C ASP A 697 -38.57 -19.57 11.09
N VAL A 698 -38.59 -20.90 11.15
CA VAL A 698 -37.37 -21.73 11.22
C VAL A 698 -37.23 -22.53 9.92
N TYR A 699 -36.09 -22.34 9.26
CA TYR A 699 -35.72 -22.97 7.99
C TYR A 699 -34.68 -24.06 8.21
N PHE A 700 -34.87 -25.24 7.61
CA PHE A 700 -33.94 -26.35 7.71
C PHE A 700 -33.22 -26.58 6.38
N GLY A 701 -31.88 -26.59 6.42
CA GLY A 701 -31.05 -26.83 5.24
C GLY A 701 -30.77 -28.31 5.00
N THR A 702 -31.03 -28.78 3.78
CA THR A 702 -30.66 -30.10 3.20
C THR A 702 -31.49 -31.32 3.63
N ALA A 703 -31.33 -32.42 2.89
CA ALA A 703 -32.40 -33.31 2.46
C ALA A 703 -32.83 -34.45 3.42
N ASN A 704 -32.69 -34.27 4.74
CA ASN A 704 -33.18 -35.23 5.74
C ASN A 704 -34.23 -34.55 6.64
N HIS A 705 -35.50 -34.96 6.52
CA HIS A 705 -36.59 -34.38 7.31
C HIS A 705 -36.47 -34.73 8.82
N PRO A 706 -36.80 -33.81 9.73
CA PRO A 706 -36.68 -34.01 11.18
C PRO A 706 -37.84 -34.86 11.75
N VAL A 707 -37.56 -35.53 12.88
CA VAL A 707 -38.59 -36.16 13.71
C VAL A 707 -38.97 -35.20 14.84
N PHE A 708 -40.27 -34.99 15.03
CA PHE A 708 -40.82 -34.09 16.04
C PHE A 708 -41.20 -34.87 17.31
N GLU A 709 -40.56 -34.56 18.44
CA GLU A 709 -40.88 -35.15 19.74
C GLU A 709 -41.29 -34.04 20.72
N PHE A 710 -42.49 -34.19 21.30
CA PHE A 710 -43.08 -33.19 22.19
C PHE A 710 -42.95 -33.63 23.65
N THR A 711 -42.17 -32.87 24.42
CA THR A 711 -42.03 -33.08 25.88
C THR A 711 -42.61 -31.88 26.61
N TYR A 712 -43.37 -32.12 27.67
CA TYR A 712 -43.78 -31.07 28.61
C TYR A 712 -43.21 -31.32 30.00
N THR A 713 -42.97 -30.22 30.71
CA THR A 713 -42.58 -30.24 32.12
C THR A 713 -43.56 -29.37 32.88
N THR A 714 -44.36 -29.95 33.76
CA THR A 714 -45.14 -29.17 34.72
C THR A 714 -44.22 -28.71 35.87
N THR A 715 -44.64 -27.75 36.68
CA THR A 715 -43.81 -27.16 37.75
C THR A 715 -43.63 -28.10 38.96
N GLY A 716 -43.00 -29.25 38.73
CA GLY A 716 -42.77 -30.30 39.73
C GLY A 716 -42.16 -31.58 39.14
N ASN A 717 -40.89 -31.52 38.72
CA ASN A 717 -39.95 -32.62 38.40
C ASN A 717 -40.33 -33.75 37.40
N ASP A 718 -41.60 -33.97 37.08
CA ASP A 718 -42.01 -35.06 36.19
C ASP A 718 -42.06 -34.60 34.73
N ASN A 719 -41.27 -35.27 33.88
CA ASN A 719 -41.29 -35.14 32.43
C ASN A 719 -42.11 -36.29 31.83
N GLU A 720 -43.13 -35.97 31.04
CA GLU A 720 -43.86 -36.95 30.23
C GLU A 720 -43.67 -36.65 28.74
N THR A 721 -43.44 -37.70 27.95
CA THR A 721 -43.21 -37.61 26.50
C THR A 721 -44.50 -37.97 25.74
N MET A 722 -44.94 -37.09 24.83
CA MET A 722 -46.06 -37.34 23.93
C MET A 722 -45.54 -37.78 22.56
N ALA A 723 -46.02 -38.92 22.07
CA ALA A 723 -45.69 -39.43 20.74
C ALA A 723 -46.85 -39.19 19.75
N GLY A 724 -46.52 -38.71 18.55
CA GLY A 724 -47.42 -38.80 17.38
C GLY A 724 -47.68 -37.49 16.62
N ILE A 725 -46.80 -37.20 15.65
CA ILE A 725 -47.26 -36.85 14.30
C ILE A 725 -47.12 -38.14 13.47
N SER A 726 -48.05 -38.44 12.55
CA SER A 726 -47.99 -39.66 11.75
C SER A 726 -46.85 -39.61 10.71
N ASP A 727 -46.23 -40.77 10.43
CA ASP A 727 -45.10 -40.92 9.49
C ASP A 727 -45.39 -40.35 8.09
N GLU A 728 -46.66 -40.33 7.68
CA GLU A 728 -47.12 -39.79 6.39
C GLU A 728 -47.00 -38.25 6.28
N VAL A 729 -46.91 -37.54 7.41
CA VAL A 729 -46.77 -36.07 7.48
C VAL A 729 -45.31 -35.66 7.69
N ALA A 730 -44.55 -36.40 8.50
CA ALA A 730 -43.16 -36.07 8.84
C ALA A 730 -42.22 -35.98 7.62
N ASN A 731 -42.50 -36.75 6.56
CA ASN A 731 -41.67 -36.84 5.35
C ASN A 731 -41.88 -35.70 4.32
N THR A 732 -42.60 -34.61 4.65
CA THR A 732 -42.88 -33.50 3.70
C THR A 732 -42.88 -32.09 4.34
N ILE A 733 -42.04 -31.85 5.36
CA ILE A 733 -41.93 -30.57 6.06
C ILE A 733 -40.50 -30.01 5.93
N ASP A 734 -40.37 -28.83 5.32
CA ASP A 734 -39.08 -28.12 5.11
C ASP A 734 -38.97 -26.82 5.93
N PHE A 735 -40.11 -26.25 6.36
CA PHE A 735 -40.18 -25.07 7.23
C PHE A 735 -41.25 -25.27 8.32
N VAL A 736 -41.08 -24.60 9.46
CA VAL A 736 -42.11 -24.56 10.51
C VAL A 736 -42.36 -23.11 10.91
N ARG A 737 -43.60 -22.66 10.70
CA ARG A 737 -44.11 -21.35 11.13
C ARG A 737 -45.04 -21.52 12.32
N ILE A 738 -44.65 -21.01 13.47
CA ILE A 738 -45.43 -21.11 14.72
C ILE A 738 -46.21 -19.80 14.93
N ASP A 739 -47.45 -19.73 14.46
CA ASP A 739 -48.40 -18.70 14.90
C ASP A 739 -49.05 -19.11 16.23
N THR A 740 -48.87 -18.30 17.27
CA THR A 740 -49.59 -18.43 18.55
C THR A 740 -50.74 -17.41 18.61
N ASP A 741 -51.94 -17.82 18.20
CA ASP A 741 -53.11 -16.94 18.12
C ASP A 741 -53.84 -16.84 19.47
N TYR A 742 -53.58 -15.75 20.22
CA TYR A 742 -54.00 -15.58 21.61
C TYR A 742 -55.38 -14.89 21.75
N SER A 743 -56.45 -15.64 21.47
CA SER A 743 -57.79 -15.28 21.96
C SER A 743 -57.97 -15.60 23.46
N HIS A 744 -58.81 -14.83 24.17
CA HIS A 744 -58.85 -14.83 25.64
C HIS A 744 -59.54 -16.05 26.28
N ASN A 745 -59.14 -16.35 27.52
CA ASN A 745 -59.71 -17.30 28.50
C ASN A 745 -59.58 -18.81 28.20
N TYR A 746 -58.65 -19.46 28.92
CA TYR A 746 -58.63 -20.91 29.20
C TYR A 746 -58.83 -21.85 27.99
N ALA A 747 -58.41 -21.42 26.81
CA ALA A 747 -58.42 -22.23 25.59
C ALA A 747 -57.35 -23.31 25.63
N THR A 748 -57.57 -24.36 24.84
CA THR A 748 -56.63 -25.48 24.67
C THR A 748 -55.52 -25.06 23.71
N PRO A 749 -54.21 -25.21 24.04
CA PRO A 749 -53.13 -24.76 23.16
C PRO A 749 -53.20 -25.46 21.81
N THR A 750 -53.20 -24.68 20.73
CA THR A 750 -53.18 -25.17 19.35
C THR A 750 -52.09 -24.44 18.58
N PHE A 751 -51.33 -25.19 17.78
CA PHE A 751 -50.24 -24.69 16.94
C PHE A 751 -50.51 -25.06 15.49
N LYS A 752 -50.08 -24.25 14.54
CA LYS A 752 -50.10 -24.61 13.12
C LYS A 752 -48.74 -25.12 12.65
N ILE A 753 -48.80 -26.04 11.69
CA ILE A 753 -47.68 -26.47 10.85
C ILE A 753 -48.14 -26.30 9.40
N ILE A 754 -47.26 -25.82 8.52
CA ILE A 754 -47.57 -25.57 7.10
C ILE A 754 -46.53 -26.30 6.26
N ASN A 755 -46.94 -27.02 5.22
CA ASN A 755 -46.03 -27.74 4.32
C ASN A 755 -45.68 -26.91 3.05
N PRO A 756 -44.70 -27.35 2.22
CA PRO A 756 -44.30 -26.64 0.99
C PRO A 756 -45.39 -26.46 -0.08
N ALA A 757 -46.56 -27.12 0.07
CA ALA A 757 -47.73 -26.95 -0.79
C ALA A 757 -48.80 -26.02 -0.18
N ASN A 758 -48.48 -25.31 0.90
CA ASN A 758 -49.39 -24.49 1.72
C ASN A 758 -50.57 -25.27 2.31
N ALA A 759 -50.42 -26.56 2.58
CA ALA A 759 -51.38 -27.30 3.40
C ALA A 759 -51.12 -27.00 4.89
N GLU A 760 -52.15 -26.51 5.58
CA GLU A 760 -52.12 -26.23 7.02
C GLU A 760 -52.56 -27.46 7.83
N PHE A 761 -51.87 -27.70 8.95
CA PHE A 761 -52.18 -28.76 9.91
C PHE A 761 -52.29 -28.15 11.32
N ASP A 762 -53.46 -28.25 11.95
CA ASP A 762 -53.70 -27.85 13.33
C ASP A 762 -53.26 -28.95 14.31
N VAL A 763 -52.38 -28.61 15.25
CA VAL A 763 -51.89 -29.48 16.32
C VAL A 763 -52.39 -28.96 17.68
N THR A 764 -53.51 -29.51 18.16
CA THR A 764 -54.09 -29.19 19.47
C THR A 764 -53.56 -30.13 20.55
N LEU A 765 -53.01 -29.58 21.64
CA LEU A 765 -52.60 -30.36 22.81
C LEU A 765 -53.84 -30.89 23.58
N PRO A 766 -53.81 -32.07 24.22
CA PRO A 766 -55.02 -32.68 24.80
C PRO A 766 -55.45 -32.13 26.17
N PHE A 767 -54.98 -30.94 26.60
CA PHE A 767 -55.21 -30.41 27.95
C PHE A 767 -55.25 -28.87 28.03
N THR A 768 -55.92 -28.34 29.05
CA THR A 768 -55.95 -26.90 29.36
C THR A 768 -54.70 -26.51 30.17
N ALA A 769 -53.94 -25.52 29.70
CA ALA A 769 -52.68 -25.13 30.33
C ALA A 769 -52.88 -24.25 31.60
N PRO A 770 -52.18 -24.54 32.72
CA PRO A 770 -52.16 -23.68 33.91
C PRO A 770 -51.22 -22.47 33.73
N ALA A 771 -51.38 -21.45 34.58
CA ALA A 771 -50.50 -20.28 34.58
C ALA A 771 -49.03 -20.67 34.85
N GLY A 772 -48.12 -20.17 34.01
CA GLY A 772 -46.68 -20.47 34.10
C GLY A 772 -46.25 -21.78 33.42
N PHE A 773 -47.14 -22.48 32.72
CA PHE A 773 -46.82 -23.67 31.92
C PHE A 773 -45.77 -23.38 30.84
N LYS A 774 -44.89 -24.36 30.58
CA LYS A 774 -43.83 -24.29 29.57
C LYS A 774 -43.89 -25.49 28.64
N VAL A 775 -43.90 -25.25 27.33
CA VAL A 775 -43.70 -26.27 26.29
C VAL A 775 -42.24 -26.22 25.85
N GLN A 776 -41.58 -27.38 25.74
CA GLN A 776 -40.31 -27.51 25.04
C GLN A 776 -40.52 -28.37 23.79
N VAL A 777 -40.48 -27.73 22.62
CA VAL A 777 -40.39 -28.46 21.35
C VAL A 777 -38.93 -28.83 21.12
N THR A 778 -38.65 -30.10 20.81
CA THR A 778 -37.30 -30.58 20.49
C THR A 778 -37.30 -31.18 19.09
N PHE A 779 -36.30 -30.82 18.28
CA PHE A 779 -36.15 -31.27 16.90
C PHE A 779 -35.05 -32.32 16.85
N THR A 780 -35.40 -33.57 16.56
CA THR A 780 -34.44 -34.70 16.59
C THR A 780 -34.19 -35.17 15.17
N ARG A 781 -32.92 -35.27 14.75
CA ARG A 781 -32.57 -35.82 13.44
C ARG A 781 -32.61 -37.36 13.45
N PRO A 782 -32.96 -38.03 12.32
CA PRO A 782 -32.98 -39.49 12.23
C PRO A 782 -31.62 -40.20 12.42
N ASP A 783 -30.51 -39.46 12.32
CA ASP A 783 -29.14 -39.98 12.44
C ASP A 783 -28.59 -39.97 13.88
N GLY A 784 -29.24 -39.25 14.81
CA GLY A 784 -28.98 -39.33 16.25
C GLY A 784 -27.94 -38.34 16.81
N ASP A 785 -27.36 -37.46 15.99
CA ASP A 785 -26.52 -36.36 16.47
C ASP A 785 -27.38 -35.17 16.95
N ASN A 786 -27.17 -34.75 18.19
CA ASN A 786 -28.03 -33.79 18.91
C ASN A 786 -27.65 -32.30 18.71
N ASP A 787 -27.00 -31.96 17.60
CA ASP A 787 -26.42 -30.63 17.31
C ASP A 787 -27.45 -29.53 16.94
N ALA A 788 -28.73 -29.69 17.30
CA ALA A 788 -29.83 -28.79 16.91
C ALA A 788 -30.74 -28.38 18.08
N LEU A 789 -30.17 -28.07 19.25
CA LEU A 789 -30.92 -27.79 20.49
C LEU A 789 -31.50 -26.36 20.55
N VAL A 790 -32.38 -26.00 19.59
CA VAL A 790 -33.14 -24.73 19.55
C VAL A 790 -34.20 -24.72 20.64
N LYS A 791 -33.81 -24.31 21.85
CA LYS A 791 -34.62 -24.44 23.07
C LYS A 791 -35.65 -23.31 23.23
N LEU A 792 -36.76 -23.41 22.51
CA LEU A 792 -37.90 -22.52 22.69
C LEU A 792 -38.51 -22.64 24.10
N LEU A 793 -38.55 -21.52 24.84
CA LEU A 793 -39.14 -21.42 26.17
C LEU A 793 -40.22 -20.33 26.21
N GLY A 794 -41.48 -20.73 26.04
CA GLY A 794 -42.62 -19.86 26.34
C GLY A 794 -42.80 -19.65 27.85
N LYS A 795 -43.09 -18.42 28.29
CA LYS A 795 -43.56 -18.07 29.64
C LYS A 795 -44.83 -17.23 29.51
N TYR A 796 -45.80 -17.47 30.40
CA TYR A 796 -47.01 -16.67 30.52
C TYR A 796 -46.76 -15.42 31.40
N GLN A 797 -46.95 -14.24 30.82
CA GLN A 797 -46.87 -12.88 31.39
C GLN A 797 -45.55 -12.41 32.06
N ASP A 798 -45.30 -11.12 31.83
CA ASP A 798 -44.60 -10.13 32.67
C ASP A 798 -43.35 -10.63 33.43
N ASP A 799 -42.20 -10.62 32.74
CA ASP A 799 -40.83 -10.45 33.27
C ASP A 799 -39.87 -10.22 32.08
N PRO A 800 -38.69 -9.56 32.28
CA PRO A 800 -37.65 -9.46 31.25
C PRO A 800 -36.99 -10.81 30.94
N ILE A 801 -36.42 -10.94 29.73
CA ILE A 801 -35.84 -12.18 29.22
C ILE A 801 -34.33 -12.23 29.52
N GLU A 802 -33.88 -13.26 30.25
CA GLU A 802 -32.47 -13.63 30.36
C GLU A 802 -32.16 -14.75 29.34
N VAL A 803 -31.39 -14.44 28.29
CA VAL A 803 -31.00 -15.41 27.26
C VAL A 803 -29.66 -16.05 27.62
N GLN A 804 -29.72 -17.19 28.33
CA GLN A 804 -28.53 -18.02 28.53
C GLN A 804 -28.21 -18.81 27.25
N ALA A 805 -27.38 -18.22 26.39
CA ALA A 805 -26.70 -18.95 25.32
C ALA A 805 -25.56 -19.79 25.93
N SER A 806 -25.46 -21.05 25.54
CA SER A 806 -24.35 -21.94 25.90
C SER A 806 -24.22 -23.02 24.82
N LEU A 807 -23.07 -23.09 24.16
CA LEU A 807 -22.70 -24.14 23.22
C LEU A 807 -21.19 -24.43 23.31
N LEU A 808 -20.82 -25.63 22.86
CA LEU A 808 -19.48 -26.20 22.82
C LEU A 808 -18.73 -25.84 21.52
#